data_AF-A0A932WTZ6-F1
#
_entry.id   AF-A0A932WTZ6-F1
#
_cell.length_a   1.000
_cell.length_b   1.000
_cell.length_c   1.000
_cell.angle_alpha   90.00
_cell.angle_beta   90.00
_cell.angle_gamma   90.00
#
_symmetry.space_group_name_H-M   'P 1'
#
loop_
_entity.id
_entity.type
_entity.pdbx_description
1 polymer ?
#
loop_
_entity_poly.entity_id
_entity_poly.type
_entity_poly.pdbx_seq_one_letter_code
_entity_poly.pdbx_strand_id
1 'polypeptide(L)'
;MKKLAIISYLTFLLSIYYVTATYAQVYDTTLQGFSPYPFGAAISVKKLKTIPQYRQLVAREYNSLTPENAMKFETIHPFQDTYSWTDADTLIAFAQQYNKRVHGHVLIWYTAVPPWVTNFSGDSAAWENLMKTHIQTVMTHYKGQCTSWDVVNEVFNDDGTMRSNSVWLQHLGPNFIARAFQYAHEADPDALLFYNDYGHEYSTPKLMAIKALLNSLIAANVPIHGVGMQMHYHKNTSNVNLSDAIDSMLSTGLKLHIAEIDISMNPEDNKNLVYDATVASQQFGKYKFICRLAKSFPSNRLYGVTTWNVTDADSWIPTTYNKPDFPLPFDSNYQKKAAYQGIKDAATNLWQINAATGQSVAGVYTDLGTSGTKISTNIYGGGIGYDDDISSVQNIGFNFMYNGSKYTSFVLNTNGYIKLGANSTTTNHVFIPTAGGNTGSVITTSDIDLIYPFNCDLQAGTNAPEYRVATSGTAGSRICTIQFKNVADKIAPVQYNNIEFQIKLYEGSNNIEFVYGNWMASGNASTLKNAAIGVKGINEWESVNVAKGSSVPWTTSLGVANTFYFKKWNYLAAGPLFGNRNGFLPDAGRTFRFIPSAEVANCINTDIAYIAATPHITGNTYAWQVNTGSGFTNINSNNVQYANVTGDTLTIVNPVGAMADYQ
;
A
#
# COMPACT_ATOMS: atom_id res chain seq x y z
N MET A 1 -2.35 -48.44 43.51
CA MET A 1 -2.06 -48.53 42.06
C MET A 1 -3.18 -47.97 41.16
N LYS A 2 -4.47 -48.27 41.38
CA LYS A 2 -5.57 -47.76 40.52
C LYS A 2 -5.81 -46.23 40.57
N LYS A 3 -5.50 -45.53 41.68
CA LYS A 3 -5.66 -44.06 41.79
C LYS A 3 -4.57 -43.23 41.09
N LEU A 4 -3.33 -43.74 41.00
CA LEU A 4 -2.24 -43.05 40.27
C LEU A 4 -2.38 -43.17 38.75
N ALA A 5 -2.96 -44.27 38.26
CA ALA A 5 -3.23 -44.46 36.84
C ALA A 5 -4.31 -43.47 36.32
N ILE A 6 -5.33 -43.17 37.14
CA ILE A 6 -6.40 -42.23 36.77
C ILE A 6 -5.89 -40.78 36.74
N ILE A 7 -5.03 -40.39 37.69
CA ILE A 7 -4.44 -39.04 37.71
C ILE A 7 -3.49 -38.87 36.52
N SER A 8 -2.68 -39.88 36.19
CA SER A 8 -1.77 -39.83 35.02
C SER A 8 -2.54 -39.78 33.69
N TYR A 9 -3.70 -40.45 33.60
CA TYR A 9 -4.56 -40.42 32.40
C TYR A 9 -5.30 -39.08 32.25
N LEU A 10 -5.69 -38.43 33.35
CA LEU A 10 -6.30 -37.09 33.34
C LEU A 10 -5.30 -35.98 33.02
N THR A 11 -4.05 -36.06 33.49
CA THR A 11 -2.98 -35.13 33.07
C THR A 11 -2.57 -35.33 31.62
N PHE A 12 -2.61 -36.57 31.11
CA PHE A 12 -2.32 -36.86 29.70
C PHE A 12 -3.43 -36.34 28.77
N LEU A 13 -4.69 -36.48 29.17
CA LEU A 13 -5.84 -35.91 28.44
C LEU A 13 -5.89 -34.37 28.51
N LEU A 14 -5.51 -33.74 29.63
CA LEU A 14 -5.33 -32.29 29.68
C LEU A 14 -4.17 -31.82 28.78
N SER A 15 -3.04 -32.54 28.75
CA SER A 15 -1.93 -32.18 27.85
C SER A 15 -2.25 -32.38 26.37
N ILE A 16 -3.13 -33.32 26.01
CA ILE A 16 -3.62 -33.48 24.63
C ILE A 16 -4.59 -32.34 24.27
N TYR A 17 -5.40 -31.86 25.22
CA TYR A 17 -6.26 -30.68 25.02
C TYR A 17 -5.47 -29.38 24.84
N TYR A 18 -4.29 -29.25 25.46
CA TYR A 18 -3.41 -28.07 25.31
C TYR A 18 -2.47 -28.12 24.09
N VAL A 19 -2.33 -29.27 23.41
CA VAL A 19 -1.40 -29.43 22.28
C VAL A 19 -2.09 -29.50 20.90
N THR A 20 -3.42 -29.55 20.82
CA THR A 20 -4.16 -29.50 19.53
C THR A 20 -4.95 -28.20 19.29
N ALA A 21 -4.70 -27.14 20.06
CA ALA A 21 -5.21 -25.79 19.78
C ALA A 21 -4.12 -24.89 19.18
N THR A 22 -3.33 -25.41 18.23
CA THR A 22 -2.63 -24.54 17.28
C THR A 22 -3.65 -24.08 16.26
N TYR A 23 -4.22 -22.91 16.53
CA TYR A 23 -5.10 -22.14 15.66
C TYR A 23 -4.64 -22.19 14.20
N ALA A 24 -5.43 -22.82 13.33
CA ALA A 24 -5.52 -22.36 11.96
C ALA A 24 -6.08 -20.93 12.05
N GLN A 25 -5.26 -19.92 11.75
CA GLN A 25 -5.81 -18.58 11.52
C GLN A 25 -6.74 -18.68 10.32
N VAL A 26 -8.05 -18.65 10.56
CA VAL A 26 -9.01 -18.26 9.53
C VAL A 26 -8.62 -16.84 9.17
N TYR A 27 -7.98 -16.65 8.01
CA TYR A 27 -7.72 -15.31 7.49
C TYR A 27 -9.09 -14.66 7.24
N ASP A 28 -9.49 -13.76 8.12
CA ASP A 28 -10.71 -12.98 7.96
C ASP A 28 -10.61 -12.21 6.65
N THR A 29 -11.52 -12.50 5.71
CA THR A 29 -11.45 -12.02 4.33
C THR A 29 -11.98 -10.60 4.14
N THR A 30 -12.31 -9.92 5.24
CA THR A 30 -12.94 -8.59 5.30
C THR A 30 -11.91 -7.47 5.48
N LEU A 31 -12.30 -6.20 5.25
CA LEU A 31 -11.36 -5.09 5.43
C LEU A 31 -10.84 -4.99 6.88
N GLN A 32 -11.71 -5.18 7.88
CA GLN A 32 -11.32 -5.23 9.29
C GLN A 32 -10.41 -6.42 9.64
N GLY A 33 -10.53 -7.54 8.92
CA GLY A 33 -9.73 -8.74 9.13
C GLY A 33 -8.30 -8.65 8.59
N PHE A 34 -8.14 -8.01 7.42
CA PHE A 34 -6.81 -7.87 6.80
C PHE A 34 -5.99 -6.72 7.36
N SER A 35 -6.64 -5.68 7.87
CA SER A 35 -5.97 -4.44 8.23
C SER A 35 -5.17 -4.59 9.53
N PRO A 36 -3.85 -4.29 9.54
CA PRO A 36 -3.03 -4.33 10.76
C PRO A 36 -3.32 -3.17 11.73
N TYR A 37 -4.25 -2.30 11.36
CA TYR A 37 -4.74 -1.15 12.12
C TYR A 37 -6.27 -1.08 12.00
N PRO A 38 -6.98 -0.37 12.89
CA PRO A 38 -8.41 -0.22 12.76
C PRO A 38 -8.80 0.39 11.41
N PHE A 39 -9.72 -0.28 10.71
CA PHE A 39 -10.28 0.15 9.43
C PHE A 39 -11.75 0.47 9.63
N GLY A 40 -12.13 1.71 9.35
CA GLY A 40 -13.42 2.25 9.68
C GLY A 40 -14.17 2.90 8.51
N ALA A 41 -15.39 3.31 8.80
CA ALA A 41 -16.21 4.13 7.91
C ALA A 41 -17.02 5.14 8.71
N ALA A 42 -17.33 6.29 8.10
CA ALA A 42 -18.39 7.17 8.57
C ALA A 42 -19.76 6.52 8.29
N ILE A 43 -20.63 6.55 9.29
CA ILE A 43 -21.86 5.77 9.30
C ILE A 43 -23.08 6.70 9.28
N SER A 44 -23.90 6.53 8.25
CA SER A 44 -25.23 7.10 8.21
C SER A 44 -26.16 6.32 9.14
N VAL A 45 -26.50 6.89 10.31
CA VAL A 45 -27.40 6.24 11.28
C VAL A 45 -28.77 5.94 10.67
N LYS A 46 -29.27 6.81 9.79
CA LYS A 46 -30.51 6.58 9.05
C LYS A 46 -30.43 5.27 8.26
N LYS A 47 -29.38 5.08 7.44
CA LYS A 47 -29.20 3.83 6.67
C LYS A 47 -28.94 2.63 7.56
N LEU A 48 -28.20 2.81 8.65
CA LEU A 48 -27.98 1.77 9.66
C LEU A 48 -29.32 1.24 10.21
N LYS A 49 -30.28 2.13 10.47
CA LYS A 49 -31.63 1.78 10.95
C LYS A 49 -32.53 1.17 9.87
N THR A 50 -32.48 1.69 8.64
CA THR A 50 -33.50 1.37 7.64
C THR A 50 -33.07 0.38 6.56
N ILE A 51 -31.77 0.19 6.33
CA ILE A 51 -31.26 -0.65 5.24
C ILE A 51 -30.49 -1.87 5.79
N PRO A 52 -31.07 -3.08 5.75
CA PRO A 52 -30.41 -4.29 6.25
C PRO A 52 -29.07 -4.59 5.57
N GLN A 53 -28.95 -4.42 4.25
CA GLN A 53 -27.70 -4.66 3.51
C GLN A 53 -26.57 -3.74 3.97
N TYR A 54 -26.88 -2.45 4.22
CA TYR A 54 -25.95 -1.48 4.77
C TYR A 54 -25.45 -1.92 6.15
N ARG A 55 -26.38 -2.26 7.05
CA ARG A 55 -26.05 -2.72 8.40
C ARG A 55 -25.17 -3.98 8.40
N GLN A 56 -25.49 -4.95 7.55
CA GLN A 56 -24.69 -6.19 7.42
C GLN A 56 -23.29 -5.89 6.86
N LEU A 57 -23.19 -5.00 5.87
CA LEU A 57 -21.91 -4.60 5.30
C LEU A 57 -21.04 -3.91 6.35
N VAL A 58 -21.62 -2.98 7.13
CA VAL A 58 -20.91 -2.29 8.22
C VAL A 58 -20.45 -3.28 9.29
N ALA A 59 -21.32 -4.20 9.69
CA ALA A 59 -20.99 -5.25 10.66
C ALA A 59 -19.81 -6.11 10.21
N ARG A 60 -19.77 -6.45 8.91
CA ARG A 60 -18.80 -7.38 8.34
C ARG A 60 -17.46 -6.75 8.01
N GLU A 61 -17.40 -5.51 7.52
CA GLU A 61 -16.17 -4.99 6.91
C GLU A 61 -15.38 -4.03 7.80
N TYR A 62 -15.97 -3.42 8.83
CA TYR A 62 -15.33 -2.34 9.58
C TYR A 62 -15.26 -2.62 11.08
N ASN A 63 -14.14 -2.28 11.73
CA ASN A 63 -13.97 -2.41 13.19
C ASN A 63 -13.88 -1.06 13.92
N SER A 64 -14.03 0.05 13.20
CA SER A 64 -14.05 1.42 13.71
C SER A 64 -15.19 2.20 13.07
N LEU A 65 -16.04 2.86 13.87
CA LEU A 65 -17.18 3.62 13.36
C LEU A 65 -17.06 5.10 13.71
N THR A 66 -17.38 5.96 12.75
CA THR A 66 -17.53 7.42 12.98
C THR A 66 -18.99 7.81 12.70
N PRO A 67 -19.72 8.47 13.61
CA PRO A 67 -21.05 8.98 13.30
C PRO A 67 -20.96 10.12 12.29
N GLU A 68 -21.48 9.92 11.07
CA GLU A 68 -21.36 10.90 9.98
C GLU A 68 -21.94 12.28 10.35
N ASN A 69 -23.10 12.29 11.03
CA ASN A 69 -23.79 13.51 11.45
C ASN A 69 -24.38 13.44 12.87
N ALA A 70 -24.63 12.24 13.41
CA ALA A 70 -25.41 12.07 14.64
C ALA A 70 -24.79 12.67 15.91
N MET A 71 -23.48 12.95 15.90
CA MET A 71 -22.77 13.59 17.02
C MET A 71 -22.34 15.04 16.73
N LYS A 72 -22.68 15.61 15.56
CA LYS A 72 -22.45 17.04 15.30
C LYS A 72 -23.34 17.89 16.21
N PHE A 73 -22.86 19.07 16.58
CA PHE A 73 -23.51 19.96 17.56
C PHE A 73 -25.01 20.14 17.25
N GLU A 74 -25.37 20.56 16.03
CA GLU A 74 -26.77 20.81 15.68
C GLU A 74 -27.69 19.59 15.79
N THR A 75 -27.14 18.38 15.72
CA THR A 75 -27.90 17.14 15.81
C THR A 75 -27.99 16.66 17.25
N ILE A 76 -26.88 16.69 17.99
CA ILE A 76 -26.83 16.16 19.36
C ILE A 76 -27.39 17.14 20.40
N HIS A 77 -27.28 18.46 20.16
CA HIS A 77 -27.73 19.53 21.06
C HIS A 77 -28.56 20.58 20.30
N PRO A 78 -29.71 20.20 19.73
CA PRO A 78 -30.48 21.03 18.79
C PRO A 78 -31.15 22.26 19.44
N PHE A 79 -31.39 22.23 20.75
CA PHE A 79 -31.97 23.35 21.52
C PHE A 79 -31.21 23.52 22.83
N GLN A 80 -31.18 24.75 23.37
CA GLN A 80 -30.37 25.12 24.53
C GLN A 80 -30.48 24.14 25.71
N ASP A 81 -31.69 23.70 26.05
CA ASP A 81 -31.95 22.81 27.20
C ASP A 81 -32.25 21.36 26.80
N THR A 82 -32.04 20.98 25.53
CA THR A 82 -32.45 19.67 25.01
C THR A 82 -31.34 19.01 24.18
N TYR A 83 -30.93 17.82 24.61
CA TYR A 83 -30.06 16.94 23.83
C TYR A 83 -30.86 15.83 23.16
N SER A 84 -30.39 15.39 21.99
CA SER A 84 -30.98 14.30 21.20
C SER A 84 -30.00 13.14 21.06
N TRP A 85 -30.06 12.19 22.00
CA TRP A 85 -29.13 11.06 22.08
C TRP A 85 -29.46 9.90 21.13
N THR A 86 -30.73 9.75 20.75
CA THR A 86 -31.30 8.55 20.11
C THR A 86 -30.49 8.01 18.92
N ASP A 87 -30.04 8.88 18.02
CA ASP A 87 -29.32 8.44 16.81
C ASP A 87 -27.89 8.02 17.11
N ALA A 88 -27.17 8.79 17.90
CA ALA A 88 -25.80 8.45 18.30
C ALA A 88 -25.78 7.23 19.25
N ASP A 89 -26.72 7.12 20.19
CA ASP A 89 -26.91 5.92 21.02
C ASP A 89 -27.20 4.66 20.18
N THR A 90 -27.93 4.80 19.07
CA THR A 90 -28.16 3.66 18.15
C THR A 90 -26.85 3.16 17.55
N LEU A 91 -25.96 4.07 17.15
CA LEU A 91 -24.66 3.70 16.60
C LEU A 91 -23.76 3.09 17.68
N ILE A 92 -23.76 3.65 18.89
CA ILE A 92 -23.00 3.13 20.03
C ILE A 92 -23.45 1.71 20.39
N ALA A 93 -24.76 1.47 20.47
CA ALA A 93 -25.30 0.14 20.73
C ALA A 93 -24.91 -0.87 19.64
N PHE A 94 -24.94 -0.45 18.37
CA PHE A 94 -24.47 -1.27 17.26
C PHE A 94 -22.96 -1.54 17.35
N ALA A 95 -22.15 -0.55 17.72
CA ALA A 95 -20.71 -0.71 17.89
C ALA A 95 -20.40 -1.71 19.00
N GLN A 96 -21.07 -1.61 20.14
CA GLN A 96 -20.94 -2.55 21.26
C GLN A 96 -21.37 -3.97 20.86
N GLN A 97 -22.50 -4.12 20.15
CA GLN A 97 -22.99 -5.42 19.68
C GLN A 97 -21.96 -6.16 18.81
N TYR A 98 -21.23 -5.43 17.96
CA TYR A 98 -20.27 -6.00 17.01
C TYR A 98 -18.81 -5.76 17.38
N ASN A 99 -18.54 -5.41 18.64
CA ASN A 99 -17.20 -5.14 19.19
C ASN A 99 -16.37 -4.18 18.31
N LYS A 100 -16.97 -3.04 17.95
CA LYS A 100 -16.35 -2.00 17.14
C LYS A 100 -16.03 -0.81 18.03
N ARG A 101 -14.87 -0.20 17.82
CA ARG A 101 -14.56 1.08 18.48
C ARG A 101 -15.33 2.22 17.81
N VAL A 102 -15.57 3.29 18.56
CA VAL A 102 -16.19 4.52 18.04
C VAL A 102 -15.22 5.69 18.14
N HIS A 103 -15.13 6.45 17.05
CA HIS A 103 -14.48 7.75 16.99
C HIS A 103 -15.58 8.82 16.92
N GLY A 104 -15.71 9.62 17.99
CA GLY A 104 -16.72 10.67 18.10
C GLY A 104 -16.37 11.85 17.21
N HIS A 105 -17.32 12.27 16.37
CA HIS A 105 -17.15 13.36 15.43
C HIS A 105 -18.45 14.19 15.41
N VAL A 106 -18.44 15.45 15.82
CA VAL A 106 -17.35 16.28 16.36
C VAL A 106 -17.92 17.24 17.40
N LEU A 107 -17.14 17.63 18.40
CA LEU A 107 -17.58 18.51 19.48
C LEU A 107 -17.69 19.97 19.03
N ILE A 108 -16.61 20.53 18.47
CA ILE A 108 -16.56 21.95 18.08
C ILE A 108 -16.17 22.08 16.61
N TRP A 109 -17.04 22.75 15.84
CA TRP A 109 -16.83 23.05 14.42
C TRP A 109 -17.41 24.43 14.09
N TYR A 110 -16.98 25.03 12.98
CA TYR A 110 -17.49 26.34 12.53
C TYR A 110 -18.87 26.23 11.85
N THR A 111 -19.25 25.04 11.39
CA THR A 111 -20.54 24.73 10.78
C THR A 111 -21.22 23.59 11.56
N ALA A 112 -22.45 23.22 11.16
CA ALA A 112 -23.33 22.34 11.91
C ALA A 112 -23.55 22.82 13.36
N VAL A 113 -23.62 24.16 13.53
CA VAL A 113 -23.87 24.85 14.80
C VAL A 113 -25.36 25.17 14.88
N PRO A 114 -26.07 24.77 15.95
CA PRO A 114 -27.52 24.94 16.02
C PRO A 114 -27.92 26.42 16.09
N PRO A 115 -29.13 26.80 15.60
CA PRO A 115 -29.58 28.17 15.57
C PRO A 115 -29.58 28.89 16.93
N TRP A 116 -29.77 28.18 18.05
CA TRP A 116 -29.76 28.81 19.37
C TRP A 116 -28.35 29.24 19.80
N VAL A 117 -27.30 28.59 19.29
CA VAL A 117 -25.91 28.99 19.52
C VAL A 117 -25.54 30.16 18.61
N THR A 118 -25.91 30.12 17.33
CA THR A 118 -25.62 31.24 16.42
C THR A 118 -26.35 32.53 16.81
N ASN A 119 -27.49 32.42 17.48
CA ASN A 119 -28.23 33.56 18.05
C ASN A 119 -27.93 33.80 19.54
N PHE A 120 -26.98 33.06 20.13
CA PHE A 120 -26.64 33.21 21.54
C PHE A 120 -26.06 34.59 21.81
N SER A 121 -26.59 35.26 22.84
CA SER A 121 -26.12 36.57 23.29
C SER A 121 -25.49 36.41 24.66
N GLY A 122 -24.21 36.74 24.76
CA GLY A 122 -23.45 36.62 25.99
C GLY A 122 -22.07 37.24 25.85
N ASP A 123 -21.44 37.54 26.98
CA ASP A 123 -20.04 37.93 27.00
C ASP A 123 -19.13 36.71 26.78
N SER A 124 -17.81 36.93 26.74
CA SER A 124 -16.84 35.86 26.51
C SER A 124 -16.93 34.75 27.57
N ALA A 125 -17.26 35.08 28.82
CA ALA A 125 -17.42 34.09 29.88
C ALA A 125 -18.66 33.20 29.67
N ALA A 126 -19.76 33.78 29.20
CA ALA A 126 -20.97 33.05 28.87
C ALA A 126 -20.75 32.10 27.67
N TRP A 127 -20.04 32.56 26.64
CA TRP A 127 -19.63 31.72 25.50
C TRP A 127 -18.69 30.58 25.90
N GLU A 128 -17.75 30.86 26.81
CA GLU A 128 -16.82 29.87 27.33
C GLU A 128 -17.58 28.80 28.11
N ASN A 129 -18.54 29.20 28.94
CA ASN A 129 -19.40 28.29 29.68
C ASN A 129 -20.28 27.44 28.76
N LEU A 130 -20.80 28.01 27.67
CA LEU A 130 -21.57 27.28 26.65
C LEU A 130 -20.70 26.18 26.03
N MET A 131 -19.52 26.54 25.52
CA MET A 131 -18.58 25.59 24.91
C MET A 131 -18.20 24.47 25.89
N LYS A 132 -17.82 24.84 27.11
CA LYS A 132 -17.48 23.90 28.18
C LYS A 132 -18.63 22.95 28.49
N THR A 133 -19.82 23.48 28.70
CA THR A 133 -21.02 22.69 29.07
C THR A 133 -21.37 21.71 27.97
N HIS A 134 -21.32 22.13 26.70
CA HIS A 134 -21.58 21.24 25.57
C HIS A 134 -20.57 20.08 25.52
N ILE A 135 -19.27 20.40 25.52
CA ILE A 135 -18.19 19.40 25.47
C ILE A 135 -18.33 18.39 26.62
N GLN A 136 -18.47 18.90 27.85
CA GLN A 136 -18.50 18.03 29.02
C GLN A 136 -19.77 17.19 29.09
N THR A 137 -20.93 17.72 28.68
CA THR A 137 -22.18 16.96 28.68
C THR A 137 -22.12 15.81 27.66
N VAL A 138 -21.72 16.10 26.42
CA VAL A 138 -21.63 15.07 25.36
C VAL A 138 -20.59 14.01 25.70
N MET A 139 -19.38 14.41 26.09
CA MET A 139 -18.32 13.44 26.41
C MET A 139 -18.62 12.64 27.68
N THR A 140 -19.26 13.23 28.70
CA THR A 140 -19.66 12.48 29.90
C THR A 140 -20.69 11.42 29.57
N HIS A 141 -21.67 11.71 28.70
CA HIS A 141 -22.66 10.73 28.25
C HIS A 141 -22.02 9.54 27.52
N TYR A 142 -21.01 9.80 26.69
CA TYR A 142 -20.30 8.76 25.91
C TYR A 142 -18.99 8.28 26.53
N LYS A 143 -18.75 8.58 27.81
CA LYS A 143 -17.50 8.24 28.51
C LYS A 143 -17.23 6.74 28.45
N GLY A 144 -16.04 6.36 28.00
CA GLY A 144 -15.64 4.96 27.81
C GLY A 144 -16.35 4.22 26.67
N GLN A 145 -17.26 4.87 25.94
CA GLN A 145 -17.96 4.30 24.77
C GLN A 145 -17.33 4.79 23.45
N CYS A 146 -16.76 6.00 23.45
CA CYS A 146 -15.93 6.53 22.37
C CYS A 146 -14.45 6.42 22.74
N THR A 147 -13.66 5.72 21.92
CA THR A 147 -12.20 5.57 22.14
C THR A 147 -11.40 6.83 21.79
N SER A 148 -12.00 7.73 21.03
CA SER A 148 -11.40 9.00 20.61
C SER A 148 -12.45 10.02 20.20
N TRP A 149 -12.06 11.28 20.16
CA TRP A 149 -12.89 12.39 19.68
C TRP A 149 -12.10 13.32 18.76
N ASP A 150 -12.74 13.73 17.66
CA ASP A 150 -12.44 15.03 17.07
C ASP A 150 -13.00 16.10 18.00
N VAL A 151 -12.10 16.84 18.65
CA VAL A 151 -12.48 17.90 19.59
C VAL A 151 -12.77 19.19 18.84
N VAL A 152 -11.90 19.54 17.91
CA VAL A 152 -12.02 20.74 17.07
C VAL A 152 -11.79 20.35 15.62
N ASN A 153 -12.71 20.76 14.74
CA ASN A 153 -12.65 20.49 13.30
C ASN A 153 -12.41 21.78 12.50
N GLU A 154 -11.57 21.70 11.46
CA GLU A 154 -11.41 22.67 10.36
C GLU A 154 -11.33 24.16 10.74
N VAL A 155 -10.34 24.55 11.55
CA VAL A 155 -10.20 25.97 11.94
C VAL A 155 -9.56 26.84 10.86
N PHE A 156 -8.96 26.24 9.83
CA PHE A 156 -8.22 26.94 8.78
C PHE A 156 -8.93 26.90 7.41
N ASN A 157 -8.84 28.02 6.70
CA ASN A 157 -9.08 28.10 5.26
C ASN A 157 -7.88 27.54 4.47
N ASP A 158 -8.05 27.36 3.16
CA ASP A 158 -7.00 26.85 2.27
C ASP A 158 -5.78 27.76 2.17
N ASP A 159 -5.93 29.06 2.42
CA ASP A 159 -4.81 30.01 2.47
C ASP A 159 -4.04 29.99 3.82
N GLY A 160 -4.44 29.12 4.76
CA GLY A 160 -3.84 29.01 6.09
C GLY A 160 -4.35 30.05 7.11
N THR A 161 -5.29 30.92 6.73
CA THR A 161 -5.94 31.84 7.67
C THR A 161 -6.97 31.11 8.53
N MET A 162 -7.16 31.56 9.77
CA MET A 162 -8.26 31.03 10.59
C MET A 162 -9.61 31.49 10.04
N ARG A 163 -10.62 30.63 10.13
CA ARG A 163 -11.99 30.89 9.68
C ARG A 163 -12.65 31.99 10.50
N SER A 164 -12.67 33.22 9.98
CA SER A 164 -13.26 34.39 10.63
C SER A 164 -14.78 34.29 10.85
N ASN A 165 -15.46 33.40 10.12
CA ASN A 165 -16.88 33.10 10.30
C ASN A 165 -17.18 32.07 11.42
N SER A 166 -16.16 31.56 12.12
CA SER A 166 -16.36 30.70 13.28
C SER A 166 -16.84 31.52 14.48
N VAL A 167 -18.05 31.22 15.00
CA VAL A 167 -18.60 31.86 16.21
C VAL A 167 -17.66 31.70 17.42
N TRP A 168 -16.98 30.57 17.51
CA TRP A 168 -16.00 30.29 18.56
C TRP A 168 -14.81 31.24 18.47
N LEU A 169 -14.26 31.44 17.26
CA LEU A 169 -13.16 32.37 17.07
C LEU A 169 -13.58 33.83 17.35
N GLN A 170 -14.78 34.23 16.91
CA GLN A 170 -15.31 35.58 17.09
C GLN A 170 -15.49 35.95 18.56
N HIS A 171 -16.02 35.03 19.38
CA HIS A 171 -16.38 35.32 20.77
C HIS A 171 -15.31 34.93 21.80
N LEU A 172 -14.44 33.96 21.48
CA LEU A 172 -13.49 33.39 22.44
C LEU A 172 -12.02 33.57 22.03
N GLY A 173 -11.76 34.07 20.83
CA GLY A 173 -10.42 34.18 20.25
C GLY A 173 -9.76 32.81 20.00
N PRO A 174 -8.56 32.75 19.39
CA PRO A 174 -7.94 31.50 18.95
C PRO A 174 -7.66 30.49 20.08
N ASN A 175 -7.56 30.97 21.32
CA ASN A 175 -7.33 30.13 22.50
C ASN A 175 -8.52 29.21 22.86
N PHE A 176 -9.69 29.38 22.22
CA PHE A 176 -10.81 28.44 22.39
C PHE A 176 -10.39 27.00 22.09
N ILE A 177 -9.46 26.80 21.14
CA ILE A 177 -8.98 25.48 20.73
C ILE A 177 -8.34 24.78 21.92
N ALA A 178 -7.35 25.40 22.56
CA ALA A 178 -6.67 24.82 23.72
C ALA A 178 -7.64 24.50 24.87
N ARG A 179 -8.62 25.38 25.12
CA ARG A 179 -9.62 25.19 26.18
C ARG A 179 -10.60 24.07 25.86
N ALA A 180 -11.01 23.92 24.60
CA ALA A 180 -11.85 22.81 24.17
C ALA A 180 -11.18 21.45 24.44
N PHE A 181 -9.88 21.32 24.14
CA PHE A 181 -9.11 20.12 24.49
C PHE A 181 -9.01 19.89 26.00
N GLN A 182 -8.81 20.94 26.79
CA GLN A 182 -8.79 20.84 28.26
C GLN A 182 -10.13 20.32 28.80
N TYR A 183 -11.26 20.89 28.38
CA TYR A 183 -12.58 20.45 28.81
C TYR A 183 -12.93 19.04 28.34
N ALA A 184 -12.47 18.65 27.15
CA ALA A 184 -12.62 17.31 26.65
C ALA A 184 -11.87 16.30 27.53
N HIS A 185 -10.62 16.60 27.87
CA HIS A 185 -9.80 15.76 28.75
C HIS A 185 -10.35 15.69 30.18
N GLU A 186 -10.91 16.79 30.70
CA GLU A 186 -11.59 16.82 32.01
C GLU A 186 -12.80 15.87 32.04
N ALA A 187 -13.56 15.78 30.95
CA ALA A 187 -14.74 14.92 30.87
C ALA A 187 -14.38 13.43 30.76
N ASP A 188 -13.47 13.10 29.83
CA ASP A 188 -12.98 11.74 29.63
C ASP A 188 -11.45 11.72 29.43
N PRO A 189 -10.67 11.50 30.50
CA PRO A 189 -9.22 11.45 30.42
C PRO A 189 -8.67 10.28 29.59
N ASP A 190 -9.46 9.22 29.41
CA ASP A 190 -9.05 7.99 28.72
C ASP A 190 -9.25 8.09 27.19
N ALA A 191 -10.08 9.03 26.72
CA ALA A 191 -10.33 9.24 25.30
C ALA A 191 -9.15 9.93 24.61
N LEU A 192 -8.75 9.43 23.44
CA LEU A 192 -7.76 10.11 22.59
C LEU A 192 -8.39 11.33 21.91
N LEU A 193 -7.69 12.47 21.93
CA LEU A 193 -8.24 13.76 21.51
C LEU A 193 -7.53 14.24 20.24
N PHE A 194 -8.31 14.49 19.20
CA PHE A 194 -7.83 14.82 17.86
C PHE A 194 -8.24 16.23 17.44
N TYR A 195 -7.33 16.90 16.72
CA TYR A 195 -7.66 18.00 15.83
C TYR A 195 -7.84 17.42 14.42
N ASN A 196 -8.95 17.70 13.74
CA ASN A 196 -9.24 17.15 12.41
C ASN A 196 -9.41 18.25 11.36
N ASP A 197 -8.86 18.04 10.16
CA ASP A 197 -8.95 19.00 9.06
C ASP A 197 -8.66 18.36 7.68
N TYR A 198 -9.08 19.03 6.62
CA TYR A 198 -8.77 18.70 5.23
C TYR A 198 -7.63 19.55 4.64
N GLY A 199 -7.18 19.18 3.45
CA GLY A 199 -6.35 20.05 2.60
C GLY A 199 -4.85 19.95 2.87
N HIS A 200 -4.44 19.02 3.74
CA HIS A 200 -3.04 18.74 4.02
C HIS A 200 -2.25 18.37 2.76
N GLU A 201 -2.88 17.62 1.86
CA GLU A 201 -2.32 17.02 0.65
C GLU A 201 -2.35 17.90 -0.61
N TYR A 202 -2.97 19.08 -0.53
CA TYR A 202 -3.03 20.00 -1.67
C TYR A 202 -2.77 21.47 -1.33
N SER A 203 -2.90 21.89 -0.06
CA SER A 203 -2.60 23.25 0.37
C SER A 203 -1.39 23.31 1.30
N THR A 204 -0.26 23.76 0.76
CA THR A 204 0.94 24.04 1.56
C THR A 204 0.70 25.10 2.65
N PRO A 205 0.04 26.25 2.38
CA PRO A 205 -0.25 27.23 3.43
C PRO A 205 -1.06 26.65 4.59
N LYS A 206 -2.12 25.89 4.29
CA LYS A 206 -2.97 25.26 5.29
C LYS A 206 -2.21 24.19 6.08
N LEU A 207 -1.44 23.33 5.40
CA LEU A 207 -0.58 22.33 6.04
C LEU A 207 0.38 22.96 7.07
N MET A 208 1.01 24.09 6.72
CA MET A 208 1.93 24.79 7.61
C MET A 208 1.21 25.45 8.79
N ALA A 209 0.04 26.03 8.57
CA ALA A 209 -0.78 26.62 9.62
C ALA A 209 -1.27 25.56 10.64
N ILE A 210 -1.75 24.42 10.15
CA ILE A 210 -2.13 23.27 10.99
C ILE A 210 -0.92 22.79 11.81
N LYS A 211 0.24 22.58 11.17
CA LYS A 211 1.45 22.15 11.87
C LYS A 211 1.87 23.14 12.97
N ALA A 212 1.80 24.43 12.70
CA ALA A 212 2.11 25.47 13.68
C ALA A 212 1.14 25.44 14.87
N LEU A 213 -0.17 25.28 14.62
CA LEU A 213 -1.17 25.10 15.66
C LEU A 213 -0.85 23.87 16.53
N LEU A 214 -0.67 22.70 15.93
CA LEU A 214 -0.38 21.46 16.66
C LEU A 214 0.88 21.60 17.53
N ASN A 215 1.96 22.14 16.99
CA ASN A 215 3.20 22.38 17.74
C ASN A 215 2.99 23.34 18.91
N SER A 216 2.18 24.40 18.75
CA SER A 216 1.87 25.34 19.83
C SER A 216 1.04 24.71 20.94
N LEU A 217 0.06 23.85 20.61
CA LEU A 217 -0.74 23.12 21.60
C LEU A 217 0.13 22.12 22.38
N ILE A 218 1.03 21.40 21.69
CA ILE A 218 2.00 20.49 22.31
C ILE A 218 2.93 21.26 23.25
N ALA A 219 3.51 22.38 22.78
CA ALA A 219 4.41 23.21 23.58
C ALA A 219 3.73 23.81 24.83
N ALA A 220 2.42 24.06 24.75
CA ALA A 220 1.60 24.54 25.86
C ALA A 220 1.08 23.42 26.78
N ASN A 221 1.49 22.15 26.57
CA ASN A 221 1.00 20.98 27.31
C ASN A 221 -0.54 20.82 27.28
N VAL A 222 -1.16 21.19 26.16
CA VAL A 222 -2.58 20.90 25.93
C VAL A 222 -2.74 19.38 25.72
N PRO A 223 -3.80 18.73 26.26
CA PRO A 223 -4.00 17.29 26.13
C PRO A 223 -4.46 16.90 24.71
N ILE A 224 -3.60 17.09 23.71
CA ILE A 224 -3.81 16.66 22.33
C ILE A 224 -3.04 15.37 22.08
N HIS A 225 -3.72 14.38 21.51
CA HIS A 225 -3.18 13.04 21.32
C HIS A 225 -2.97 12.68 19.84
N GLY A 226 -3.69 13.35 18.95
CA GLY A 226 -3.68 13.02 17.53
C GLY A 226 -4.07 14.15 16.59
N VAL A 227 -3.80 13.93 15.31
CA VAL A 227 -4.29 14.73 14.18
C VAL A 227 -5.05 13.82 13.21
N GLY A 228 -6.27 14.25 12.88
CA GLY A 228 -7.10 13.69 11.83
C GLY A 228 -6.81 14.40 10.51
N MET A 229 -6.39 13.62 9.51
CA MET A 229 -6.27 14.09 8.13
C MET A 229 -7.49 13.55 7.38
N GLN A 230 -8.42 14.43 7.00
CA GLN A 230 -9.64 14.01 6.33
C GLN A 230 -9.33 13.24 5.04
N MET A 231 -8.40 13.73 4.21
CA MET A 231 -7.98 13.09 2.96
C MET A 231 -9.12 12.97 1.91
N HIS A 232 -9.94 14.01 1.79
CA HIS A 232 -10.85 14.20 0.64
C HIS A 232 -10.06 14.66 -0.58
N TYR A 233 -9.62 13.73 -1.42
CA TYR A 233 -8.75 14.07 -2.55
C TYR A 233 -9.21 13.47 -3.87
N HIS A 234 -8.53 13.86 -4.95
CA HIS A 234 -8.92 13.52 -6.31
C HIS A 234 -8.00 12.44 -6.91
N LYS A 235 -8.48 11.72 -7.93
CA LYS A 235 -7.63 10.76 -8.68
C LYS A 235 -6.34 11.37 -9.22
N ASN A 236 -6.30 12.69 -9.44
CA ASN A 236 -5.14 13.42 -9.97
C ASN A 236 -4.25 14.04 -8.87
N THR A 237 -4.61 13.96 -7.58
CA THR A 237 -3.76 14.40 -6.48
C THR A 237 -2.44 13.62 -6.49
N SER A 238 -1.31 14.32 -6.41
CA SER A 238 0.01 13.68 -6.48
C SER A 238 0.25 12.75 -5.29
N ASN A 239 0.79 11.55 -5.56
CA ASN A 239 1.25 10.63 -4.51
C ASN A 239 2.39 11.22 -3.67
N VAL A 240 3.20 12.11 -4.25
CA VAL A 240 4.25 12.83 -3.53
C VAL A 240 3.61 13.77 -2.50
N ASN A 241 2.61 14.56 -2.90
CA ASN A 241 1.94 15.48 -1.98
C ASN A 241 1.24 14.74 -0.83
N LEU A 242 0.62 13.59 -1.12
CA LEU A 242 0.03 12.73 -0.09
C LEU A 242 1.09 12.26 0.92
N SER A 243 2.27 11.86 0.44
CA SER A 243 3.40 11.43 1.28
C SER A 243 3.93 12.59 2.13
N ASP A 244 4.21 13.74 1.51
CA ASP A 244 4.74 14.93 2.19
C ASP A 244 3.80 15.46 3.28
N ALA A 245 2.50 15.46 3.01
CA ALA A 245 1.47 15.86 3.97
C ALA A 245 1.47 14.96 5.21
N ILE A 246 1.51 13.65 4.99
CA ILE A 246 1.57 12.64 6.03
C ILE A 246 2.87 12.76 6.84
N ASP A 247 4.03 12.85 6.19
CA ASP A 247 5.33 12.98 6.86
C ASP A 247 5.39 14.25 7.70
N SER A 248 4.81 15.34 7.20
CA SER A 248 4.70 16.60 7.92
C SER A 248 3.89 16.43 9.21
N MET A 249 2.75 15.72 9.17
CA MET A 249 1.94 15.45 10.35
C MET A 249 2.59 14.44 11.31
N LEU A 250 3.24 13.39 10.79
CA LEU A 250 4.01 12.44 11.61
C LEU A 250 5.14 13.14 12.39
N SER A 251 5.75 14.18 11.80
CA SER A 251 6.83 14.93 12.47
C SER A 251 6.41 15.69 13.73
N THR A 252 5.10 15.89 13.96
CA THR A 252 4.58 16.57 15.17
C THR A 252 4.72 15.73 16.44
N GLY A 253 4.88 14.41 16.32
CA GLY A 253 4.86 13.52 17.49
C GLY A 253 3.48 12.93 17.83
N LEU A 254 2.40 13.46 17.23
CA LEU A 254 1.01 13.01 17.48
C LEU A 254 0.64 11.71 16.77
N LYS A 255 -0.41 11.02 17.24
CA LYS A 255 -1.03 9.94 16.45
C LYS A 255 -1.66 10.52 15.18
N LEU A 256 -1.65 9.76 14.09
CA LEU A 256 -2.24 10.15 12.82
C LEU A 256 -3.46 9.27 12.53
N HIS A 257 -4.59 9.88 12.22
CA HIS A 257 -5.79 9.21 11.73
C HIS A 257 -6.06 9.67 10.30
N ILE A 258 -6.09 8.75 9.33
CA ILE A 258 -6.67 9.05 8.02
C ILE A 258 -8.18 8.97 8.23
N ALA A 259 -8.82 10.12 8.43
CA ALA A 259 -10.08 10.22 9.15
C ALA A 259 -11.31 10.11 8.26
N GLU A 260 -11.23 10.53 7.00
CA GLU A 260 -12.41 10.74 6.14
C GLU A 260 -12.10 10.41 4.67
N ILE A 261 -11.32 9.36 4.41
CA ILE A 261 -10.82 9.15 3.05
C ILE A 261 -11.96 8.81 2.07
N ASP A 262 -12.04 9.60 1.01
CA ASP A 262 -12.76 9.31 -0.21
C ASP A 262 -11.97 9.91 -1.39
N ILE A 263 -12.10 9.29 -2.58
CA ILE A 263 -11.26 9.64 -3.72
C ILE A 263 -12.13 9.97 -4.92
N SER A 264 -12.37 11.25 -5.17
CA SER A 264 -13.14 11.68 -6.34
C SER A 264 -12.47 11.22 -7.63
N MET A 265 -13.21 10.41 -8.39
CA MET A 265 -12.82 9.92 -9.71
C MET A 265 -13.26 10.87 -10.83
N ASN A 266 -14.06 11.90 -10.49
CA ASN A 266 -14.56 12.90 -11.42
C ASN A 266 -14.16 14.36 -11.08
N PRO A 267 -12.87 14.68 -10.83
CA PRO A 267 -12.48 16.05 -10.54
C PRO A 267 -12.72 17.00 -11.71
N GLU A 268 -12.77 16.48 -12.95
CA GLU A 268 -13.04 17.26 -14.16
C GLU A 268 -14.53 17.52 -14.44
N ASP A 269 -15.44 17.05 -13.58
CA ASP A 269 -16.90 17.18 -13.73
C ASP A 269 -17.45 16.64 -15.06
N ASN A 270 -16.92 15.51 -15.52
CA ASN A 270 -17.46 14.79 -16.67
C ASN A 270 -18.85 14.23 -16.34
N LYS A 271 -19.90 14.86 -16.88
CA LYS A 271 -21.30 14.46 -16.66
C LYS A 271 -21.65 13.07 -17.20
N ASN A 272 -20.83 12.51 -18.09
CA ASN A 272 -21.00 11.19 -18.68
C ASN A 272 -20.04 10.15 -18.10
N LEU A 273 -19.43 10.41 -16.94
CA LEU A 273 -18.52 9.46 -16.31
C LEU A 273 -19.24 8.14 -16.01
N VAL A 274 -18.63 7.03 -16.46
CA VAL A 274 -19.04 5.67 -16.14
C VAL A 274 -17.91 4.96 -15.40
N TYR A 275 -18.26 4.00 -14.55
CA TYR A 275 -17.27 3.17 -13.86
C TYR A 275 -16.79 2.06 -14.79
N ASP A 276 -15.75 2.35 -15.58
CA ASP A 276 -15.11 1.40 -16.50
C ASP A 276 -13.79 0.84 -15.94
N ALA A 277 -13.08 0.03 -16.74
CA ALA A 277 -11.80 -0.56 -16.35
C ALA A 277 -10.71 0.49 -16.05
N THR A 278 -10.77 1.67 -16.67
CA THR A 278 -9.81 2.76 -16.47
C THR A 278 -10.05 3.41 -15.10
N VAL A 279 -11.29 3.79 -14.81
CA VAL A 279 -11.67 4.34 -13.49
C VAL A 279 -11.37 3.32 -12.39
N ALA A 280 -11.72 2.06 -12.61
CA ALA A 280 -11.45 0.98 -11.66
C ALA A 280 -9.95 0.84 -11.36
N SER A 281 -9.09 0.84 -12.39
CA SER A 281 -7.64 0.73 -12.23
C SER A 281 -7.04 1.92 -11.48
N GLN A 282 -7.47 3.15 -11.81
CA GLN A 282 -7.02 4.36 -11.12
C GLN A 282 -7.45 4.35 -9.64
N GLN A 283 -8.70 3.98 -9.36
CA GLN A 283 -9.24 3.91 -8.01
C GLN A 283 -8.50 2.85 -7.17
N PHE A 284 -8.26 1.66 -7.75
CA PHE A 284 -7.43 0.61 -7.15
C PHE A 284 -6.05 1.13 -6.76
N GLY A 285 -5.34 1.78 -7.69
CA GLY A 285 -3.99 2.29 -7.45
C GLY A 285 -3.95 3.32 -6.32
N LYS A 286 -4.94 4.21 -6.25
CA LYS A 286 -5.01 5.26 -5.22
C LYS A 286 -5.31 4.71 -3.82
N TYR A 287 -6.31 3.85 -3.68
CA TYR A 287 -6.62 3.22 -2.39
C TYR A 287 -5.48 2.31 -1.91
N LYS A 288 -4.84 1.58 -2.84
CA LYS A 288 -3.67 0.76 -2.53
C LYS A 288 -2.51 1.62 -2.03
N PHE A 289 -2.22 2.72 -2.72
CA PHE A 289 -1.14 3.64 -2.33
C PHE A 289 -1.33 4.20 -0.92
N ILE A 290 -2.49 4.80 -0.63
CA ILE A 290 -2.72 5.47 0.66
C ILE A 290 -2.79 4.49 1.83
N CYS A 291 -3.36 3.29 1.63
CA CYS A 291 -3.37 2.25 2.67
C CYS A 291 -1.96 1.67 2.90
N ARG A 292 -1.13 1.55 1.86
CA ARG A 292 0.28 1.14 2.03
C ARG A 292 1.07 2.19 2.78
N LEU A 293 0.87 3.46 2.43
CA LEU A 293 1.50 4.57 3.10
C LEU A 293 1.11 4.56 4.58
N ALA A 294 -0.18 4.44 4.92
CA ALA A 294 -0.65 4.29 6.29
C ALA A 294 0.07 3.14 7.03
N LYS A 295 0.12 1.95 6.40
CA LYS A 295 0.81 0.79 6.96
C LYS A 295 2.30 1.00 7.23
N SER A 296 2.97 1.87 6.47
CA SER A 296 4.41 2.13 6.65
C SER A 296 4.73 2.92 7.92
N PHE A 297 3.72 3.48 8.59
CA PHE A 297 3.94 4.27 9.80
C PHE A 297 4.35 3.36 10.97
N PRO A 298 5.09 3.90 11.95
CA PRO A 298 5.26 3.21 13.22
C PRO A 298 3.88 2.82 13.78
N SER A 299 3.70 1.54 14.15
CA SER A 299 2.39 0.99 14.54
C SER A 299 1.73 1.71 15.72
N ASN A 300 2.54 2.32 16.60
CA ASN A 300 2.05 3.14 17.71
C ASN A 300 1.59 4.56 17.32
N ARG A 301 1.87 4.98 16.07
CA ARG A 301 1.54 6.31 15.54
C ARG A 301 0.34 6.33 14.61
N LEU A 302 0.00 5.23 13.94
CA LEU A 302 -1.23 5.13 13.18
C LEU A 302 -2.42 4.81 14.10
N TYR A 303 -3.41 5.70 14.15
CA TYR A 303 -4.66 5.45 14.87
C TYR A 303 -5.65 4.60 14.08
N GLY A 304 -5.67 4.74 12.75
CA GLY A 304 -6.53 3.98 11.85
C GLY A 304 -6.74 4.68 10.52
N VAL A 305 -7.52 4.02 9.65
CA VAL A 305 -7.99 4.56 8.37
C VAL A 305 -9.51 4.44 8.33
N THR A 306 -10.20 5.53 8.04
CA THR A 306 -11.66 5.60 8.00
C THR A 306 -12.09 6.16 6.66
N THR A 307 -12.94 5.45 5.92
CA THR A 307 -13.57 6.00 4.70
C THR A 307 -14.70 6.94 5.06
N TRP A 308 -14.90 8.04 4.30
CA TRP A 308 -16.06 8.89 4.51
C TRP A 308 -17.27 8.32 3.78
N ASN A 309 -18.10 7.62 4.54
CA ASN A 309 -19.19 6.75 4.13
C ASN A 309 -18.77 5.32 3.72
N VAL A 310 -19.76 4.48 3.42
CA VAL A 310 -19.58 3.02 3.22
C VAL A 310 -19.60 2.66 1.74
N THR A 311 -20.51 3.25 0.96
CA THR A 311 -20.72 2.94 -0.46
C THR A 311 -20.94 4.20 -1.29
N ASP A 312 -20.78 4.12 -2.60
CA ASP A 312 -21.06 5.25 -3.50
C ASP A 312 -22.51 5.78 -3.34
N ALA A 313 -23.46 4.98 -2.87
CA ALA A 313 -24.85 5.40 -2.64
C ALA A 313 -25.07 6.24 -1.38
N ASP A 314 -24.12 6.29 -0.45
CA ASP A 314 -24.14 7.21 0.70
C ASP A 314 -23.00 8.22 0.69
N SER A 315 -22.20 8.30 -0.38
CA SER A 315 -21.21 9.38 -0.50
C SER A 315 -21.87 10.75 -0.64
N TRP A 316 -21.31 11.74 0.06
CA TRP A 316 -21.67 13.14 -0.07
C TRP A 316 -21.27 13.79 -1.40
N ILE A 317 -20.24 13.28 -2.09
CA ILE A 317 -19.64 13.92 -3.28
C ILE A 317 -20.65 14.05 -4.43
N PRO A 318 -21.36 12.99 -4.89
CA PRO A 318 -22.26 13.11 -6.02
C PRO A 318 -23.42 14.09 -5.78
N THR A 319 -23.96 14.10 -4.57
CA THR A 319 -25.08 14.99 -4.20
C THR A 319 -24.62 16.43 -4.03
N THR A 320 -23.50 16.66 -3.34
CA THR A 320 -22.99 18.02 -3.05
C THR A 320 -22.60 18.74 -4.34
N TYR A 321 -21.93 18.04 -5.27
CA TYR A 321 -21.45 18.63 -6.51
C TYR A 321 -22.36 18.40 -7.71
N ASN A 322 -23.49 17.71 -7.53
CA ASN A 322 -24.44 17.37 -8.59
C ASN A 322 -23.74 16.78 -9.83
N LYS A 323 -22.94 15.74 -9.62
CA LYS A 323 -22.14 15.06 -10.65
C LYS A 323 -22.00 13.56 -10.36
N PRO A 324 -21.87 12.69 -11.39
CA PRO A 324 -21.56 11.29 -11.15
C PRO A 324 -20.14 11.16 -10.57
N ASP A 325 -19.97 10.31 -9.57
CA ASP A 325 -18.66 9.98 -9.01
C ASP A 325 -18.69 8.57 -8.39
N PHE A 326 -17.52 8.00 -8.17
CA PHE A 326 -17.34 6.64 -7.66
C PHE A 326 -16.27 6.60 -6.56
N PRO A 327 -16.41 7.34 -5.45
CA PRO A 327 -15.29 7.61 -4.58
C PRO A 327 -14.96 6.51 -3.57
N LEU A 328 -15.84 5.53 -3.34
CA LEU A 328 -15.72 4.57 -2.23
C LEU A 328 -15.41 3.13 -2.67
N PRO A 329 -15.01 2.23 -1.74
CA PRO A 329 -14.66 0.84 -2.07
C PRO A 329 -15.83 -0.07 -2.45
N PHE A 330 -17.07 0.38 -2.21
CA PHE A 330 -18.29 -0.36 -2.54
C PHE A 330 -19.20 0.48 -3.43
N ASP A 331 -19.85 -0.17 -4.40
CA ASP A 331 -20.78 0.49 -5.30
C ASP A 331 -22.15 0.74 -4.64
N SER A 332 -23.03 1.42 -5.37
CA SER A 332 -24.38 1.74 -4.92
C SER A 332 -25.26 0.52 -4.61
N ASN A 333 -24.84 -0.69 -5.04
CA ASN A 333 -25.51 -1.97 -4.81
C ASN A 333 -24.78 -2.83 -3.77
N TYR A 334 -23.91 -2.23 -2.95
CA TYR A 334 -23.16 -2.89 -1.87
C TYR A 334 -22.14 -3.94 -2.37
N GLN A 335 -21.79 -3.92 -3.66
CA GLN A 335 -20.78 -4.81 -4.23
C GLN A 335 -19.38 -4.20 -4.14
N LYS A 336 -18.38 -5.06 -4.03
CA LYS A 336 -16.97 -4.67 -3.93
C LYS A 336 -16.50 -4.08 -5.26
N LYS A 337 -15.86 -2.92 -5.22
CA LYS A 337 -15.18 -2.29 -6.36
C LYS A 337 -13.68 -2.64 -6.37
N ALA A 338 -12.97 -2.22 -7.41
CA ALA A 338 -11.53 -2.43 -7.51
C ALA A 338 -10.75 -1.78 -6.34
N ALA A 339 -11.23 -0.66 -5.80
CA ALA A 339 -10.69 -0.07 -4.59
C ALA A 339 -10.65 -1.03 -3.37
N TYR A 340 -11.66 -1.90 -3.20
CA TYR A 340 -11.67 -2.90 -2.14
C TYR A 340 -10.45 -3.82 -2.22
N GLN A 341 -10.13 -4.29 -3.44
CA GLN A 341 -8.95 -5.12 -3.66
C GLN A 341 -7.67 -4.33 -3.43
N GLY A 342 -7.62 -3.05 -3.82
CA GLY A 342 -6.47 -2.18 -3.56
C GLY A 342 -6.16 -2.05 -2.06
N ILE A 343 -7.20 -1.90 -1.21
CA ILE A 343 -7.05 -1.85 0.25
C ILE A 343 -6.50 -3.19 0.79
N LYS A 344 -7.05 -4.32 0.34
CA LYS A 344 -6.58 -5.65 0.75
C LYS A 344 -5.12 -5.91 0.36
N ASP A 345 -4.75 -5.55 -0.86
CA ASP A 345 -3.38 -5.68 -1.38
C ASP A 345 -2.37 -4.84 -0.59
N ALA A 346 -2.81 -3.68 -0.08
CA ALA A 346 -2.01 -2.86 0.80
C ALA A 346 -1.81 -3.53 2.17
N ALA A 347 -2.90 -4.05 2.74
CA ALA A 347 -2.92 -4.65 4.07
C ALA A 347 -2.09 -5.93 4.17
N THR A 348 -1.98 -6.71 3.09
CA THR A 348 -1.31 -8.01 3.06
C THR A 348 0.19 -7.97 2.74
N ASN A 349 0.80 -6.79 2.57
CA ASN A 349 2.20 -6.66 2.12
C ASN A 349 2.48 -7.49 0.84
N LEU A 350 1.53 -7.50 -0.11
CA LEU A 350 1.76 -8.05 -1.45
C LEU A 350 2.67 -7.09 -2.24
N TRP A 351 3.89 -6.93 -1.73
CA TRP A 351 5.06 -6.70 -2.53
C TRP A 351 5.16 -7.93 -3.42
N GLN A 352 4.87 -7.76 -4.72
CA GLN A 352 4.77 -8.92 -5.59
C GLN A 352 6.05 -9.73 -5.58
N ILE A 353 7.24 -9.22 -5.20
CA ILE A 353 8.51 -9.99 -5.17
C ILE A 353 9.22 -9.82 -3.81
N ASN A 354 8.91 -10.61 -2.78
CA ASN A 354 9.59 -10.46 -1.48
C ASN A 354 11.11 -10.70 -1.58
N ALA A 355 11.95 -10.03 -0.78
CA ALA A 355 13.38 -10.34 -0.72
C ALA A 355 13.65 -11.83 -0.46
N ALA A 356 12.82 -12.49 0.36
CA ALA A 356 12.89 -13.93 0.63
C ALA A 356 12.65 -14.83 -0.60
N THR A 357 12.07 -14.32 -1.69
CA THR A 357 11.81 -15.09 -2.92
C THR A 357 12.89 -14.92 -3.99
N GLY A 358 13.86 -14.02 -3.76
CA GLY A 358 15.04 -13.92 -4.60
C GLY A 358 15.93 -15.17 -4.43
N GLN A 359 16.29 -15.81 -5.54
CA GLN A 359 17.12 -17.02 -5.56
C GLN A 359 18.34 -16.84 -6.45
N SER A 360 19.50 -17.29 -5.98
CA SER A 360 20.68 -17.50 -6.84
C SER A 360 20.68 -18.95 -7.31
N VAL A 361 20.52 -19.15 -8.62
CA VAL A 361 20.42 -20.48 -9.24
C VAL A 361 21.38 -20.58 -10.44
N ALA A 362 21.67 -21.81 -10.85
CA ALA A 362 22.31 -22.05 -12.14
C ALA A 362 21.27 -21.93 -13.25
N GLY A 363 21.63 -21.24 -14.33
CA GLY A 363 20.82 -21.07 -15.53
C GLY A 363 21.69 -21.15 -16.79
N VAL A 364 21.10 -20.75 -17.91
CA VAL A 364 21.77 -20.76 -19.21
C VAL A 364 21.59 -19.42 -19.89
N TYR A 365 22.71 -18.78 -20.22
CA TYR A 365 22.76 -17.63 -21.10
C TYR A 365 22.80 -18.11 -22.55
N THR A 366 21.82 -17.69 -23.35
CA THR A 366 21.75 -18.01 -24.78
C THR A 366 21.69 -16.72 -25.54
N ASP A 367 22.75 -16.39 -26.28
CA ASP A 367 22.80 -15.21 -27.13
C ASP A 367 21.62 -15.19 -28.12
N LEU A 368 20.88 -14.09 -28.14
CA LEU A 368 19.75 -13.90 -29.05
C LEU A 368 20.19 -13.83 -30.52
N GLY A 369 21.44 -13.43 -30.80
CA GLY A 369 21.98 -13.31 -32.15
C GLY A 369 21.03 -12.57 -33.10
N THR A 370 20.95 -13.03 -34.35
CA THR A 370 20.02 -12.46 -35.35
C THR A 370 18.56 -12.84 -35.13
N SER A 371 18.26 -13.79 -34.24
CA SER A 371 16.90 -14.20 -33.90
C SER A 371 16.19 -13.19 -32.99
N GLY A 372 16.92 -12.39 -32.23
CA GLY A 372 16.35 -11.26 -31.48
C GLY A 372 16.23 -10.00 -32.33
N THR A 373 15.17 -9.22 -32.12
CA THR A 373 15.03 -7.90 -32.72
C THR A 373 16.02 -6.94 -32.09
N LYS A 374 16.79 -6.22 -32.92
CA LYS A 374 17.74 -5.20 -32.45
C LYS A 374 16.99 -4.02 -31.84
N ILE A 375 17.38 -3.62 -30.63
CA ILE A 375 16.92 -2.40 -29.97
C ILE A 375 17.89 -1.29 -30.36
N SER A 376 17.39 -0.25 -31.00
CA SER A 376 18.19 0.92 -31.35
C SER A 376 18.30 1.87 -30.17
N THR A 377 19.53 2.32 -29.92
CA THR A 377 19.89 3.41 -29.01
C THR A 377 20.66 4.45 -29.82
N ASN A 378 20.45 5.73 -29.55
CA ASN A 378 21.19 6.84 -30.13
C ASN A 378 22.62 6.89 -29.59
N ILE A 379 23.49 7.50 -30.39
CA ILE A 379 24.84 7.88 -29.97
C ILE A 379 24.72 9.26 -29.32
N TYR A 380 24.85 9.35 -28.00
CA TYR A 380 24.89 10.66 -27.34
C TYR A 380 26.21 11.37 -27.73
N GLY A 381 26.11 12.52 -28.40
CA GLY A 381 27.26 13.42 -28.64
C GLY A 381 28.09 13.22 -29.92
N GLY A 382 27.68 12.39 -30.88
CA GLY A 382 28.33 12.32 -32.22
C GLY A 382 29.77 11.79 -32.25
N GLY A 383 30.31 11.31 -31.13
CA GLY A 383 31.53 10.53 -31.03
C GLY A 383 31.24 9.07 -30.64
N ILE A 384 32.27 8.24 -30.48
CA ILE A 384 32.15 6.82 -30.09
C ILE A 384 31.53 6.74 -28.68
N GLY A 385 30.21 6.68 -28.54
CA GLY A 385 29.53 6.81 -27.25
C GLY A 385 28.23 6.02 -27.22
N TYR A 386 28.32 4.77 -26.74
CA TYR A 386 27.19 3.85 -26.55
C TYR A 386 26.66 3.88 -25.10
N ASP A 387 26.51 5.10 -24.59
CA ASP A 387 26.45 5.40 -23.18
C ASP A 387 25.40 6.50 -22.93
N ASP A 388 24.81 6.49 -21.74
CA ASP A 388 23.79 7.44 -21.29
C ASP A 388 22.62 7.64 -22.28
N ASP A 389 22.02 6.56 -22.79
CA ASP A 389 20.93 6.62 -23.77
C ASP A 389 19.73 5.74 -23.42
N ILE A 390 18.58 6.06 -24.01
CA ILE A 390 17.31 5.38 -23.82
C ILE A 390 16.73 4.97 -25.18
N SER A 391 16.29 3.71 -25.29
CA SER A 391 15.65 3.20 -26.49
C SER A 391 14.25 3.79 -26.71
N SER A 392 13.74 3.68 -27.93
CA SER A 392 12.29 3.74 -28.14
C SER A 392 11.56 2.61 -27.40
N VAL A 393 10.24 2.73 -27.27
CA VAL A 393 9.39 1.73 -26.62
C VAL A 393 9.51 0.38 -27.34
N GLN A 394 9.75 -0.67 -26.56
CA GLN A 394 9.86 -2.06 -26.99
C GLN A 394 8.66 -2.87 -26.48
N ASN A 395 8.24 -3.90 -27.24
CA ASN A 395 7.12 -4.75 -26.87
C ASN A 395 7.58 -5.96 -26.04
N ILE A 396 6.86 -6.25 -24.96
CA ILE A 396 7.04 -7.47 -24.15
C ILE A 396 6.44 -8.70 -24.85
N GLY A 397 5.45 -8.47 -25.71
CA GLY A 397 4.75 -9.53 -26.46
C GLY A 397 3.60 -10.19 -25.69
N PHE A 398 3.46 -9.92 -24.39
CA PHE A 398 2.36 -10.38 -23.53
C PHE A 398 2.08 -9.38 -22.41
N ASN A 399 1.06 -9.68 -21.61
CA ASN A 399 0.72 -8.91 -20.42
C ASN A 399 1.61 -9.36 -19.27
N PHE A 400 2.60 -8.56 -18.90
CA PHE A 400 3.43 -8.80 -17.75
C PHE A 400 2.89 -8.03 -16.55
N MET A 401 2.59 -8.74 -15.46
CA MET A 401 2.11 -8.12 -14.23
C MET A 401 3.29 -7.73 -13.36
N TYR A 402 3.34 -6.46 -12.97
CA TYR A 402 4.36 -5.93 -12.09
C TYR A 402 3.78 -4.82 -11.23
N ASN A 403 4.05 -4.82 -9.92
CA ASN A 403 3.47 -3.86 -8.97
C ASN A 403 1.93 -3.74 -9.01
N GLY A 404 1.23 -4.80 -9.39
CA GLY A 404 -0.22 -4.78 -9.58
C GLY A 404 -0.70 -3.96 -10.79
N SER A 405 0.22 -3.56 -11.66
CA SER A 405 -0.05 -2.95 -12.96
C SER A 405 0.30 -3.92 -14.08
N LYS A 406 -0.41 -3.78 -15.20
CA LYS A 406 -0.19 -4.58 -16.41
C LYS A 406 0.66 -3.81 -17.39
N TYR A 407 1.79 -4.39 -17.78
CA TYR A 407 2.70 -3.83 -18.76
C TYR A 407 2.75 -4.71 -20.00
N THR A 408 2.73 -4.09 -21.17
CA THR A 408 2.92 -4.74 -22.47
C THR A 408 4.17 -4.25 -23.18
N SER A 409 4.86 -3.28 -22.60
CA SER A 409 6.02 -2.61 -23.17
C SER A 409 7.03 -2.21 -22.11
N PHE A 410 8.23 -1.85 -22.56
CA PHE A 410 9.29 -1.29 -21.74
C PHE A 410 10.15 -0.31 -22.57
N VAL A 411 10.98 0.47 -21.90
CA VAL A 411 12.10 1.19 -22.50
C VAL A 411 13.40 0.70 -21.87
N LEU A 412 14.45 0.57 -22.69
CA LEU A 412 15.78 0.15 -22.26
C LEU A 412 16.66 1.37 -22.05
N ASN A 413 17.50 1.35 -21.02
CA ASN A 413 18.55 2.33 -20.82
C ASN A 413 19.93 1.64 -20.91
N THR A 414 20.89 2.27 -21.57
CA THR A 414 22.23 1.71 -21.82
C THR A 414 23.02 1.46 -20.54
N ASN A 415 22.69 2.13 -19.44
CA ASN A 415 23.26 1.90 -18.10
C ASN A 415 22.65 0.67 -17.39
N GLY A 416 22.23 -0.35 -18.14
CA GLY A 416 22.00 -1.70 -17.62
C GLY A 416 20.68 -1.90 -16.87
N TYR A 417 19.62 -1.20 -17.28
CA TYR A 417 18.27 -1.41 -16.76
C TYR A 417 17.18 -1.22 -17.82
N ILE A 418 15.98 -1.67 -17.49
CA ILE A 418 14.76 -1.33 -18.21
C ILE A 418 13.75 -0.66 -17.27
N LYS A 419 12.88 0.16 -17.83
CA LYS A 419 11.69 0.69 -17.16
C LYS A 419 10.45 0.14 -17.87
N LEU A 420 9.53 -0.44 -17.11
CA LEU A 420 8.29 -0.96 -17.68
C LEU A 420 7.35 0.19 -18.10
N GLY A 421 6.66 0.00 -19.21
CA GLY A 421 5.77 0.98 -19.84
C GLY A 421 6.45 1.81 -20.94
N ALA A 422 5.74 2.86 -21.38
CA ALA A 422 6.16 3.72 -22.49
C ALA A 422 7.00 4.93 -22.05
N ASN A 423 7.07 5.22 -20.75
CA ASN A 423 7.77 6.39 -20.22
C ASN A 423 9.20 6.03 -19.82
N SER A 424 10.13 6.95 -20.07
CA SER A 424 11.51 6.86 -19.57
C SER A 424 11.66 7.31 -18.13
N THR A 425 12.85 7.10 -17.58
CA THR A 425 13.32 7.76 -16.35
C THR A 425 13.49 9.27 -16.56
N THR A 426 13.66 10.01 -15.46
CA THR A 426 13.79 11.48 -15.49
C THR A 426 14.98 11.98 -16.30
N THR A 427 16.04 11.17 -16.42
CA THR A 427 17.20 11.42 -17.28
C THR A 427 17.66 10.13 -17.96
N ASN A 428 18.55 10.26 -18.95
CA ASN A 428 19.17 9.16 -19.69
C ASN A 428 20.46 8.60 -19.05
N HIS A 429 21.04 9.33 -18.10
CA HIS A 429 22.31 8.98 -17.42
C HIS A 429 22.10 8.51 -15.97
N VAL A 430 21.05 7.69 -15.75
CA VAL A 430 20.69 7.21 -14.42
C VAL A 430 21.49 5.97 -14.05
N PHE A 431 22.31 6.07 -13.00
CA PHE A 431 23.04 4.93 -12.44
C PHE A 431 23.39 5.11 -10.97
N ILE A 432 23.68 4.01 -10.27
CA ILE A 432 24.19 4.09 -8.89
C ILE A 432 25.64 4.61 -8.87
N PRO A 433 25.93 5.69 -8.12
CA PRO A 433 27.29 6.20 -8.00
C PRO A 433 28.21 5.20 -7.30
N THR A 434 29.44 5.08 -7.79
CA THR A 434 30.47 4.21 -7.19
C THR A 434 31.23 4.93 -6.07
N ALA A 435 31.79 4.16 -5.13
CA ALA A 435 32.70 4.68 -4.11
C ALA A 435 33.97 5.19 -4.81
N GLY A 436 34.01 6.49 -5.13
CA GLY A 436 35.10 7.08 -5.93
C GLY A 436 34.84 8.46 -6.55
N GLY A 437 33.65 9.06 -6.39
CA GLY A 437 33.43 10.48 -6.67
C GLY A 437 32.77 10.84 -8.00
N ASN A 438 32.20 9.88 -8.75
CA ASN A 438 31.35 10.24 -9.90
C ASN A 438 29.91 10.54 -9.45
N THR A 439 29.43 11.75 -9.73
CA THR A 439 28.06 12.20 -9.51
C THR A 439 27.19 11.87 -10.73
N GLY A 440 26.82 10.60 -10.90
CA GLY A 440 25.74 10.22 -11.83
C GLY A 440 24.37 10.72 -11.35
N SER A 441 23.39 10.82 -12.26
CA SER A 441 22.01 11.06 -11.85
C SER A 441 21.50 9.84 -11.09
N VAL A 442 21.08 10.04 -9.86
CA VAL A 442 20.70 8.93 -8.99
C VAL A 442 19.24 8.55 -9.24
N ILE A 443 18.93 7.25 -9.23
CA ILE A 443 17.55 6.73 -9.26
C ILE A 443 16.71 7.49 -8.22
N THR A 444 15.74 8.28 -8.68
CA THR A 444 14.91 9.18 -7.86
C THR A 444 13.63 8.51 -7.35
N THR A 445 12.87 9.17 -6.48
CA THR A 445 11.52 8.74 -6.07
C THR A 445 10.57 8.55 -7.26
N SER A 446 10.71 9.36 -8.31
CA SER A 446 9.90 9.27 -9.54
C SER A 446 10.28 8.12 -10.47
N ASP A 447 11.51 7.59 -10.36
CA ASP A 447 11.97 6.49 -11.21
C ASP A 447 11.47 5.15 -10.68
N ILE A 448 10.19 4.87 -10.91
CA ILE A 448 9.48 3.65 -10.50
C ILE A 448 9.45 2.60 -11.61
N ASP A 449 9.03 1.38 -11.28
CA ASP A 449 8.86 0.26 -12.23
C ASP A 449 10.14 -0.15 -12.97
N LEU A 450 11.27 -0.14 -12.25
CA LEU A 450 12.59 -0.45 -12.81
C LEU A 450 12.98 -1.91 -12.56
N ILE A 451 13.62 -2.51 -13.57
CA ILE A 451 14.26 -3.82 -13.50
C ILE A 451 15.71 -3.62 -13.94
N TYR A 452 16.66 -3.85 -13.03
CA TYR A 452 18.07 -3.51 -13.21
C TYR A 452 18.95 -4.73 -12.92
N PRO A 453 19.29 -5.55 -13.92
CA PRO A 453 20.20 -6.69 -13.75
C PRO A 453 21.63 -6.25 -13.44
N PHE A 454 22.04 -5.06 -13.88
CA PHE A 454 23.37 -4.50 -13.61
C PHE A 454 23.41 -2.99 -13.89
N ASN A 455 22.80 -2.18 -13.01
CA ASN A 455 22.81 -0.73 -13.17
C ASN A 455 24.10 -0.11 -12.63
N CYS A 456 24.92 0.38 -13.56
CA CYS A 456 26.10 1.20 -13.34
C CYS A 456 26.34 2.04 -14.61
N ASP A 457 27.33 2.92 -14.55
CA ASP A 457 27.78 3.73 -15.69
C ASP A 457 28.46 2.82 -16.73
N LEU A 458 27.77 2.50 -17.82
CA LEU A 458 28.17 1.50 -18.82
C LEU A 458 28.50 2.16 -20.16
N GLN A 459 29.51 1.63 -20.83
CA GLN A 459 29.94 2.03 -22.16
C GLN A 459 30.13 0.81 -23.08
N ALA A 460 30.66 1.05 -24.28
CA ALA A 460 31.11 -0.01 -25.16
C ALA A 460 32.26 -0.83 -24.56
N GLY A 461 32.13 -2.16 -24.65
CA GLY A 461 33.19 -3.09 -24.33
C GLY A 461 34.14 -3.28 -25.51
N THR A 462 34.61 -4.52 -25.67
CA THR A 462 35.60 -4.86 -26.72
C THR A 462 35.04 -4.72 -28.15
N ASN A 463 33.72 -4.83 -28.28
CA ASN A 463 32.97 -4.64 -29.54
C ASN A 463 31.86 -3.61 -29.34
N ALA A 464 31.19 -3.22 -30.43
CA ALA A 464 29.99 -2.40 -30.34
C ALA A 464 28.91 -3.09 -29.49
N PRO A 465 28.29 -2.36 -28.54
CA PRO A 465 27.15 -2.84 -27.77
C PRO A 465 26.00 -3.34 -28.64
N GLU A 466 25.39 -4.40 -28.17
CA GLU A 466 24.26 -5.05 -28.83
C GLU A 466 23.12 -5.23 -27.84
N TYR A 467 22.06 -4.46 -28.05
CA TYR A 467 20.80 -4.57 -27.31
C TYR A 467 19.76 -5.28 -28.17
N ARG A 468 19.11 -6.32 -27.63
CA ARG A 468 18.10 -7.10 -28.36
C ARG A 468 16.93 -7.50 -27.48
N VAL A 469 15.78 -7.75 -28.11
CA VAL A 469 14.61 -8.36 -27.47
C VAL A 469 14.06 -9.48 -28.33
N ALA A 470 13.65 -10.58 -27.70
CA ALA A 470 12.89 -11.66 -28.33
C ALA A 470 11.80 -12.15 -27.38
N THR A 471 10.60 -12.39 -27.90
CA THR A 471 9.55 -13.12 -27.18
C THR A 471 9.42 -14.50 -27.79
N SER A 472 9.64 -15.55 -27.00
CA SER A 472 9.60 -16.94 -27.46
C SER A 472 8.63 -17.77 -26.61
N GLY A 473 8.30 -18.98 -27.07
CA GLY A 473 7.37 -19.88 -26.40
C GLY A 473 5.92 -19.75 -26.87
N THR A 474 5.01 -20.45 -26.20
CA THR A 474 3.58 -20.49 -26.50
C THR A 474 2.80 -19.57 -25.55
N ALA A 475 1.73 -18.96 -26.04
CA ALA A 475 0.88 -18.08 -25.24
C ALA A 475 0.44 -18.75 -23.91
N GLY A 476 0.49 -17.99 -22.83
CA GLY A 476 0.31 -18.47 -21.45
C GLY A 476 1.62 -18.90 -20.77
N SER A 477 2.70 -19.07 -21.53
CA SER A 477 4.03 -19.48 -21.02
C SER A 477 5.19 -18.83 -21.79
N ARG A 478 4.94 -17.74 -22.51
CA ARG A 478 5.98 -17.02 -23.26
C ARG A 478 7.04 -16.44 -22.34
N ILE A 479 8.24 -16.24 -22.89
CA ILE A 479 9.35 -15.60 -22.22
C ILE A 479 9.81 -14.43 -23.09
N CYS A 480 9.81 -13.22 -22.53
CA CYS A 480 10.43 -12.06 -23.13
C CYS A 480 11.87 -11.97 -22.63
N THR A 481 12.84 -12.19 -23.51
CA THR A 481 14.28 -12.09 -23.21
C THR A 481 14.82 -10.78 -23.77
N ILE A 482 15.45 -9.98 -22.92
CA ILE A 482 16.04 -8.68 -23.25
C ILE A 482 17.53 -8.78 -22.97
N GLN A 483 18.37 -8.51 -23.96
CA GLN A 483 19.81 -8.76 -23.93
C GLN A 483 20.61 -7.47 -23.93
N PHE A 484 21.66 -7.46 -23.10
CA PHE A 484 22.76 -6.51 -23.10
C PHE A 484 24.04 -7.29 -23.39
N LYS A 485 24.73 -6.95 -24.48
CA LYS A 485 25.94 -7.63 -24.90
C LYS A 485 27.00 -6.63 -25.33
N ASN A 486 28.27 -6.99 -25.13
CA ASN A 486 29.44 -6.16 -25.45
C ASN A 486 29.46 -4.79 -24.74
N VAL A 487 28.96 -4.73 -23.50
CA VAL A 487 29.08 -3.52 -22.67
C VAL A 487 30.28 -3.63 -21.72
N ALA A 488 30.73 -2.53 -21.14
CA ALA A 488 31.80 -2.49 -20.14
C ALA A 488 31.50 -1.40 -19.11
N ASP A 489 32.05 -1.51 -17.91
CA ASP A 489 31.96 -0.38 -16.96
C ASP A 489 32.82 0.78 -17.45
N LYS A 490 32.28 2.00 -17.41
CA LYS A 490 32.94 3.21 -17.95
C LYS A 490 33.95 3.83 -16.98
N ILE A 491 33.68 3.73 -15.67
CA ILE A 491 34.39 4.51 -14.66
C ILE A 491 35.81 3.96 -14.44
N ALA A 492 36.83 4.79 -14.66
CA ALA A 492 38.23 4.42 -14.42
C ALA A 492 38.51 4.10 -12.92
N PRO A 493 39.36 3.09 -12.62
CA PRO A 493 39.87 2.10 -13.56
C PRO A 493 38.78 1.08 -13.92
N VAL A 494 38.56 0.89 -15.23
CA VAL A 494 37.60 -0.09 -15.77
C VAL A 494 37.91 -1.47 -15.19
N GLN A 495 36.91 -2.16 -14.63
CA GLN A 495 37.10 -3.49 -14.04
C GLN A 495 36.80 -4.62 -15.04
N TYR A 496 35.95 -4.37 -16.03
CA TYR A 496 35.51 -5.38 -16.98
C TYR A 496 35.57 -4.83 -18.41
N ASN A 497 36.30 -5.52 -19.28
CA ASN A 497 36.40 -5.17 -20.70
C ASN A 497 35.20 -5.66 -21.51
N ASN A 498 34.42 -6.58 -20.96
CA ASN A 498 33.21 -7.12 -21.57
C ASN A 498 32.26 -7.66 -20.50
N ILE A 499 31.01 -7.24 -20.61
CA ILE A 499 29.89 -7.57 -19.74
C ILE A 499 28.73 -7.98 -20.63
N GLU A 500 28.08 -9.09 -20.27
CA GLU A 500 26.90 -9.59 -20.96
C GLU A 500 25.88 -10.12 -19.96
N PHE A 501 24.63 -9.73 -20.12
CA PHE A 501 23.53 -10.20 -19.27
C PHE A 501 22.18 -10.09 -19.98
N GLN A 502 21.21 -10.82 -19.46
CA GLN A 502 19.83 -10.84 -19.95
C GLN A 502 18.84 -10.60 -18.83
N ILE A 503 17.73 -9.96 -19.16
CA ILE A 503 16.51 -9.92 -18.37
C ILE A 503 15.53 -10.88 -19.04
N LYS A 504 14.90 -11.77 -18.26
CA LYS A 504 13.82 -12.64 -18.73
C LYS A 504 12.55 -12.35 -17.94
N LEU A 505 11.47 -12.00 -18.65
CA LEU A 505 10.13 -11.84 -18.10
C LEU A 505 9.30 -13.05 -18.52
N TYR A 506 8.59 -13.66 -17.58
CA TYR A 506 7.83 -14.90 -17.83
C TYR A 506 6.32 -14.62 -17.82
N GLU A 507 5.64 -15.00 -18.89
CA GLU A 507 4.18 -14.98 -18.96
C GLU A 507 3.58 -16.02 -17.99
N GLY A 508 2.44 -15.69 -17.39
CA GLY A 508 1.74 -16.55 -16.45
C GLY A 508 2.34 -16.49 -15.04
N SER A 509 3.61 -16.88 -14.88
CA SER A 509 4.29 -16.87 -13.57
C SER A 509 4.69 -15.48 -13.09
N ASN A 510 4.90 -14.53 -14.01
CA ASN A 510 5.47 -13.21 -13.77
C ASN A 510 6.85 -13.24 -13.10
N ASN A 511 7.58 -14.36 -13.21
CA ASN A 511 8.97 -14.44 -12.79
C ASN A 511 9.83 -13.41 -13.54
N ILE A 512 10.83 -12.89 -12.85
CA ILE A 512 11.90 -12.09 -13.45
C ILE A 512 13.21 -12.83 -13.21
N GLU A 513 14.01 -13.00 -14.24
CA GLU A 513 15.36 -13.54 -14.10
C GLU A 513 16.41 -12.59 -14.69
N PHE A 514 17.53 -12.47 -13.99
CA PHE A 514 18.76 -11.87 -14.50
C PHE A 514 19.75 -12.99 -14.77
N VAL A 515 20.13 -13.18 -16.03
CA VAL A 515 21.01 -14.25 -16.45
C VAL A 515 22.32 -13.66 -16.97
N TYR A 516 23.45 -14.03 -16.36
CA TYR A 516 24.75 -13.45 -16.71
C TYR A 516 25.51 -14.36 -17.68
N GLY A 517 26.08 -13.75 -18.73
CA GLY A 517 26.93 -14.42 -19.71
C GLY A 517 28.38 -14.51 -19.29
N ASN A 518 29.28 -14.70 -20.25
CA ASN A 518 30.72 -14.72 -20.01
C ASN A 518 31.27 -13.29 -19.95
N TRP A 519 31.78 -12.91 -18.78
CA TRP A 519 32.39 -11.60 -18.59
C TRP A 519 33.92 -11.68 -18.77
N MET A 520 34.52 -10.60 -19.25
CA MET A 520 35.97 -10.47 -19.38
C MET A 520 36.48 -9.40 -18.42
N ALA A 521 37.33 -9.81 -17.49
CA ALA A 521 38.06 -8.90 -16.61
C ALA A 521 38.98 -7.95 -17.40
N SER A 522 39.17 -6.74 -16.89
CA SER A 522 40.21 -5.85 -17.38
C SER A 522 41.59 -6.24 -16.84
N GLY A 523 42.66 -5.78 -17.49
CA GLY A 523 44.03 -5.89 -16.99
C GLY A 523 44.40 -4.86 -15.91
N ASN A 524 43.46 -4.04 -15.45
CA ASN A 524 43.71 -2.98 -14.46
C ASN A 524 43.87 -3.55 -13.05
N ALA A 525 44.36 -2.70 -12.13
CA ALA A 525 44.37 -3.03 -10.71
C ALA A 525 42.95 -3.33 -10.21
N SER A 526 42.83 -4.37 -9.39
CA SER A 526 41.55 -4.82 -8.85
C SER A 526 40.99 -3.82 -7.83
N THR A 527 39.89 -3.15 -8.16
CA THR A 527 39.27 -2.12 -7.30
C THR A 527 37.78 -2.38 -7.11
N LEU A 528 37.25 -1.94 -5.97
CA LEU A 528 35.83 -2.08 -5.64
C LEU A 528 34.98 -1.22 -6.60
N LYS A 529 34.02 -1.87 -7.26
CA LYS A 529 32.92 -1.24 -7.98
C LYS A 529 31.59 -1.72 -7.43
N ASN A 530 30.66 -0.80 -7.28
CA ASN A 530 29.30 -1.10 -6.86
C ASN A 530 28.37 -1.03 -8.06
N ALA A 531 27.41 -1.93 -8.12
CA ALA A 531 26.30 -1.88 -9.08
C ALA A 531 24.97 -2.08 -8.34
N ALA A 532 23.88 -1.59 -8.94
CA ALA A 532 22.53 -2.00 -8.55
C ALA A 532 22.17 -3.29 -9.27
N ILE A 533 21.70 -4.28 -8.53
CA ILE A 533 21.12 -5.50 -9.11
C ILE A 533 19.81 -5.75 -8.37
N GLY A 534 18.67 -5.69 -9.06
CA GLY A 534 17.37 -5.81 -8.40
C GLY A 534 16.17 -5.32 -9.19
N VAL A 535 15.08 -5.14 -8.46
CA VAL A 535 13.79 -4.68 -8.97
C VAL A 535 13.24 -3.56 -8.06
N LYS A 536 12.65 -2.52 -8.64
CA LYS A 536 12.07 -1.38 -7.92
C LYS A 536 10.57 -1.23 -8.20
N GLY A 537 9.84 -0.99 -7.13
CA GLY A 537 8.40 -0.83 -7.03
C GLY A 537 7.89 0.54 -7.44
N ILE A 538 6.77 0.95 -6.83
CA ILE A 538 6.05 2.22 -7.12
C ILE A 538 6.49 3.41 -6.26
N ASN A 539 7.47 3.23 -5.36
CA ASN A 539 8.04 4.32 -4.57
C ASN A 539 9.47 3.98 -4.08
N GLU A 540 10.09 4.92 -3.35
CA GLU A 540 11.45 4.83 -2.82
C GLU A 540 11.67 3.74 -1.74
N TRP A 541 10.59 3.21 -1.18
CA TRP A 541 10.60 2.17 -0.13
C TRP A 541 10.42 0.76 -0.68
N GLU A 542 10.05 0.68 -1.95
CA GLU A 542 9.77 -0.56 -2.62
C GLU A 542 10.98 -0.91 -3.49
N SER A 543 11.99 -1.60 -2.96
CA SER A 543 12.98 -2.30 -3.79
C SER A 543 13.49 -3.60 -3.18
N VAL A 544 13.78 -4.56 -4.06
CA VAL A 544 14.44 -5.82 -3.71
C VAL A 544 15.71 -5.94 -4.52
N ASN A 545 16.83 -5.95 -3.79
CA ASN A 545 18.17 -5.88 -4.34
C ASN A 545 18.95 -7.13 -3.98
N VAL A 546 19.84 -7.53 -4.87
CA VAL A 546 20.84 -8.53 -4.60
C VAL A 546 22.02 -7.86 -3.91
N ALA A 547 22.38 -8.36 -2.73
CA ALA A 547 23.52 -7.89 -1.97
C ALA A 547 24.66 -8.91 -2.04
N LYS A 548 25.87 -8.44 -2.33
CA LYS A 548 27.08 -9.28 -2.33
C LYS A 548 28.30 -8.45 -1.91
N GLY A 549 29.13 -9.00 -1.03
CA GLY A 549 30.43 -8.41 -0.70
C GLY A 549 31.40 -8.46 -1.89
N SER A 550 32.33 -7.49 -1.97
CA SER A 550 33.19 -7.29 -3.15
C SER A 550 34.11 -8.45 -3.51
N SER A 551 34.45 -9.27 -2.53
CA SER A 551 35.43 -10.36 -2.65
C SER A 551 34.79 -11.73 -2.47
N VAL A 552 33.48 -11.82 -2.67
CA VAL A 552 32.70 -13.05 -2.55
C VAL A 552 32.33 -13.55 -3.96
N PRO A 553 32.42 -14.86 -4.26
CA PRO A 553 31.92 -15.41 -5.52
C PRO A 553 30.42 -15.14 -5.73
N TRP A 554 29.99 -15.02 -6.99
CA TRP A 554 28.57 -14.84 -7.32
C TRP A 554 27.72 -16.08 -6.99
N THR A 555 28.35 -17.25 -6.81
CA THR A 555 27.73 -18.52 -6.39
C THR A 555 27.24 -18.56 -4.94
N THR A 556 27.84 -17.76 -4.06
CA THR A 556 27.62 -17.90 -2.61
C THR A 556 26.16 -17.59 -2.32
N SER A 557 25.48 -18.36 -1.44
CA SER A 557 24.07 -18.14 -1.10
C SER A 557 23.89 -16.70 -0.62
N LEU A 558 23.43 -15.84 -1.51
CA LEU A 558 23.18 -14.45 -1.21
C LEU A 558 21.93 -14.46 -0.36
N GLY A 559 22.06 -14.11 0.92
CA GLY A 559 20.90 -13.63 1.66
C GLY A 559 20.40 -12.42 0.88
N VAL A 560 19.37 -12.61 0.07
CA VAL A 560 18.69 -11.50 -0.61
C VAL A 560 18.14 -10.66 0.53
N ALA A 561 18.87 -9.60 0.85
CA ALA A 561 18.62 -8.84 2.07
C ALA A 561 17.44 -7.91 1.82
N ASN A 562 16.59 -7.80 2.85
CA ASN A 562 15.54 -6.79 2.89
C ASN A 562 16.14 -5.40 2.68
N THR A 563 15.57 -4.72 1.68
CA THR A 563 15.31 -3.28 1.66
C THR A 563 16.53 -2.36 1.82
N PHE A 564 16.98 -1.82 0.69
CA PHE A 564 17.74 -0.56 0.72
C PHE A 564 16.78 0.62 0.55
N TYR A 565 16.92 1.56 1.47
CA TYR A 565 16.17 2.81 1.52
C TYR A 565 16.74 3.79 0.49
N PHE A 566 15.96 4.16 -0.52
CA PHE A 566 16.30 5.30 -1.39
C PHE A 566 16.00 6.62 -0.66
N LYS A 567 16.66 6.89 0.49
CA LYS A 567 16.54 8.23 1.10
C LYS A 567 17.26 9.23 0.21
N LYS A 568 16.54 10.29 -0.16
CA LYS A 568 16.92 11.52 -0.90
C LYS A 568 18.31 12.13 -0.58
N TRP A 569 19.01 11.71 0.48
CA TRP A 569 20.25 12.34 0.97
C TRP A 569 21.34 11.41 1.51
N ASN A 570 21.28 10.08 1.39
CA ASN A 570 22.36 9.23 1.95
C ASN A 570 22.57 7.89 1.23
N TYR A 571 23.12 7.96 0.01
CA TYR A 571 23.56 6.77 -0.75
C TYR A 571 24.91 6.19 -0.25
N LEU A 572 25.53 6.79 0.77
CA LEU A 572 26.94 6.53 1.11
C LEU A 572 27.20 5.91 2.49
N ALA A 573 26.21 5.65 3.35
CA ALA A 573 26.52 5.46 4.78
C ALA A 573 26.13 4.14 5.47
N ALA A 574 25.33 3.22 4.92
CA ALA A 574 24.94 2.03 5.71
C ALA A 574 24.47 0.78 4.94
N GLY A 575 25.38 -0.06 4.42
CA GLY A 575 25.12 -1.48 4.02
C GLY A 575 25.36 -1.84 2.54
N PRO A 576 25.48 -3.13 2.15
CA PRO A 576 26.25 -3.53 0.97
C PRO A 576 25.50 -3.38 -0.35
N LEU A 577 25.93 -2.43 -1.18
CA LEU A 577 25.75 -2.46 -2.63
C LEU A 577 26.34 -3.77 -3.21
N PHE A 578 25.92 -4.18 -4.42
CA PHE A 578 26.49 -5.36 -5.06
C PHE A 578 27.94 -5.07 -5.46
N GLY A 579 28.86 -5.48 -4.57
CA GLY A 579 30.28 -5.20 -4.66
C GLY A 579 30.95 -6.16 -5.62
N ASN A 580 31.75 -5.59 -6.51
CA ASN A 580 32.40 -6.27 -7.62
C ASN A 580 33.83 -5.81 -7.78
N ARG A 581 34.68 -6.71 -8.28
CA ARG A 581 36.09 -6.48 -8.60
C ARG A 581 36.46 -7.37 -9.76
N ASN A 582 37.40 -6.96 -10.61
CA ASN A 582 37.80 -7.73 -11.80
C ASN A 582 38.31 -9.17 -11.51
N GLY A 583 38.64 -9.50 -10.26
CA GLY A 583 38.98 -10.87 -9.83
C GLY A 583 37.78 -11.77 -9.49
N PHE A 584 36.55 -11.26 -9.50
CA PHE A 584 35.32 -11.97 -9.11
C PHE A 584 34.23 -11.83 -10.17
N LEU A 585 34.36 -12.63 -11.24
CA LEU A 585 33.41 -12.69 -12.35
C LEU A 585 32.13 -13.46 -11.96
N PRO A 586 30.99 -13.19 -12.63
CA PRO A 586 29.84 -14.09 -12.56
C PRO A 586 30.21 -15.46 -13.11
N ASP A 587 29.60 -16.51 -12.54
CA ASP A 587 29.60 -17.80 -13.21
C ASP A 587 28.81 -17.69 -14.51
N ALA A 588 29.30 -18.30 -15.57
CA ALA A 588 28.56 -18.38 -16.82
C ALA A 588 27.18 -19.00 -16.58
N GLY A 589 26.12 -18.29 -16.96
CA GLY A 589 24.74 -18.72 -16.73
C GLY A 589 24.26 -18.54 -15.29
N ARG A 590 25.00 -17.85 -14.41
CA ARG A 590 24.48 -17.46 -13.10
C ARG A 590 23.16 -16.73 -13.29
N THR A 591 22.14 -17.15 -12.54
CA THR A 591 20.82 -16.53 -12.59
C THR A 591 20.40 -16.02 -11.23
N PHE A 592 19.98 -14.75 -11.16
CA PHE A 592 19.19 -14.24 -10.05
C PHE A 592 17.71 -14.25 -10.45
N ARG A 593 16.92 -15.09 -9.77
CA ARG A 593 15.49 -15.24 -10.01
C ARG A 593 14.71 -14.52 -8.94
N PHE A 594 13.80 -13.67 -9.37
CA PHE A 594 12.83 -12.95 -8.55
C PHE A 594 11.47 -13.58 -8.82
N ILE A 595 11.02 -14.37 -7.86
CA ILE A 595 9.74 -15.07 -7.97
C ILE A 595 8.69 -14.17 -7.33
N PRO A 596 7.56 -13.91 -8.01
CA PRO A 596 6.50 -13.22 -7.35
C PRO A 596 6.06 -14.01 -6.11
N SER A 597 5.87 -13.37 -4.96
CA SER A 597 5.01 -13.92 -3.91
C SER A 597 3.74 -14.36 -4.62
N ALA A 598 3.43 -15.66 -4.57
CA ALA A 598 2.21 -16.17 -5.15
C ALA A 598 1.10 -15.19 -4.76
N GLU A 599 0.34 -14.69 -5.73
CA GLU A 599 -0.96 -14.16 -5.36
C GLU A 599 -1.58 -15.29 -4.56
N VAL A 600 -1.80 -15.06 -3.27
CA VAL A 600 -2.68 -15.94 -2.54
C VAL A 600 -4.03 -15.64 -3.15
N ALA A 601 -4.33 -16.31 -4.25
CA ALA A 601 -5.67 -16.50 -4.75
C ALA A 601 -6.36 -17.29 -3.64
N ASN A 602 -6.80 -16.57 -2.62
CA ASN A 602 -7.72 -17.10 -1.64
C ASN A 602 -8.98 -17.40 -2.44
N CYS A 603 -9.14 -18.68 -2.84
CA CYS A 603 -10.40 -19.21 -3.32
C CYS A 603 -11.45 -18.82 -2.28
N ILE A 604 -12.41 -18.02 -2.75
CA ILE A 604 -13.43 -17.41 -1.92
C ILE A 604 -14.39 -18.53 -1.53
N ASN A 605 -14.28 -19.02 -0.30
CA ASN A 605 -15.26 -19.96 0.23
C ASN A 605 -16.48 -19.14 0.67
N THR A 606 -17.46 -19.00 -0.21
CA THR A 606 -18.85 -18.73 0.19
C THR A 606 -19.62 -20.00 -0.09
N ASP A 607 -20.35 -20.50 0.91
CA ASP A 607 -21.20 -21.68 0.82
C ASP A 607 -21.91 -21.77 -0.54
N ILE A 608 -21.79 -22.96 -1.15
CA ILE A 608 -22.19 -23.40 -2.51
C ILE A 608 -21.00 -23.51 -3.48
N ALA A 609 -20.57 -24.76 -3.67
CA ALA A 609 -19.42 -25.16 -4.48
C ALA A 609 -19.63 -24.93 -5.98
N TYR A 610 -19.07 -23.83 -6.49
CA TYR A 610 -18.63 -23.70 -7.88
C TYR A 610 -17.27 -23.01 -7.88
N ILE A 611 -16.21 -23.75 -8.25
CA ILE A 611 -14.90 -23.13 -8.55
C ILE A 611 -14.89 -22.85 -10.05
N ALA A 612 -15.06 -21.59 -10.42
CA ALA A 612 -14.84 -21.13 -11.80
C ALA A 612 -13.47 -20.42 -11.85
N ALA A 613 -12.56 -20.95 -12.66
CA ALA A 613 -11.36 -20.20 -13.04
C ALA A 613 -11.76 -19.08 -14.03
N THR A 614 -11.10 -17.92 -13.94
CA THR A 614 -11.17 -16.91 -15.00
C THR A 614 -10.74 -17.49 -16.36
N PRO A 615 -11.23 -16.99 -17.51
CA PRO A 615 -11.34 -17.73 -18.78
C PRO A 615 -10.02 -17.95 -19.57
N HIS A 616 -8.86 -17.91 -18.92
CA HIS A 616 -7.58 -17.72 -19.62
C HIS A 616 -6.57 -18.87 -19.55
N ILE A 617 -6.91 -20.03 -18.98
CA ILE A 617 -5.98 -21.18 -18.95
C ILE A 617 -6.75 -22.47 -19.23
N THR A 618 -6.69 -22.96 -20.47
CA THR A 618 -7.16 -24.30 -20.86
C THR A 618 -6.10 -25.34 -20.47
N GLY A 619 -6.52 -26.47 -19.89
CA GLY A 619 -5.62 -27.59 -19.58
C GLY A 619 -5.11 -27.68 -18.14
N ASN A 620 -5.77 -27.00 -17.18
CA ASN A 620 -5.45 -27.15 -15.77
C ASN A 620 -5.61 -28.60 -15.30
N THR A 621 -4.66 -29.04 -14.49
CA THR A 621 -4.70 -30.34 -13.80
C THR A 621 -4.97 -30.06 -12.33
N TYR A 622 -6.14 -30.46 -11.83
CA TYR A 622 -6.47 -30.27 -10.41
C TYR A 622 -5.97 -31.47 -9.58
N ALA A 623 -5.37 -31.18 -8.43
CA ALA A 623 -4.99 -32.18 -7.44
C ALA A 623 -5.36 -31.65 -6.05
N TRP A 624 -6.07 -32.46 -5.27
CA TRP A 624 -6.46 -32.11 -3.90
C TRP A 624 -5.42 -32.63 -2.91
N GLN A 625 -4.75 -31.74 -2.17
CA GLN A 625 -3.56 -32.08 -1.40
C GLN A 625 -3.59 -31.57 0.04
N VAL A 626 -3.03 -32.35 0.97
CA VAL A 626 -2.73 -31.91 2.34
C VAL A 626 -1.24 -31.59 2.46
N ASN A 627 -0.92 -30.45 3.09
CA ASN A 627 0.45 -30.12 3.44
C ASN A 627 0.86 -30.87 4.71
N THR A 628 1.85 -31.75 4.58
CA THR A 628 2.32 -32.63 5.67
C THR A 628 3.50 -32.02 6.46
N GLY A 629 3.91 -30.81 6.14
CA GLY A 629 5.15 -30.20 6.66
C GLY A 629 6.43 -30.66 5.95
N SER A 630 6.38 -31.76 5.20
CA SER A 630 7.47 -32.24 4.32
C SER A 630 7.14 -32.15 2.82
N GLY A 631 5.98 -31.60 2.47
CA GLY A 631 5.47 -31.53 1.10
C GLY A 631 3.96 -31.76 1.05
N PHE A 632 3.40 -31.68 -0.16
CA PHE A 632 1.99 -31.89 -0.42
C PHE A 632 1.71 -33.35 -0.79
N THR A 633 0.68 -33.95 -0.21
CA THR A 633 0.25 -35.33 -0.51
C THR A 633 -1.20 -35.34 -0.96
N ASN A 634 -1.51 -36.07 -2.04
CA ASN A 634 -2.88 -36.19 -2.55
C ASN A 634 -3.80 -36.88 -1.54
N ILE A 635 -5.00 -36.34 -1.32
CA ILE A 635 -5.99 -36.91 -0.39
C ILE A 635 -6.94 -37.86 -1.12
N ASN A 636 -7.21 -39.02 -0.52
CA ASN A 636 -8.28 -39.93 -0.92
C ASN A 636 -9.44 -39.82 0.07
N SER A 637 -10.65 -39.53 -0.40
CA SER A 637 -11.88 -39.57 0.42
C SER A 637 -12.88 -40.53 -0.22
N ASN A 638 -13.41 -41.48 0.54
CA ASN A 638 -14.42 -42.46 0.09
C ASN A 638 -14.08 -43.19 -1.23
N ASN A 639 -12.82 -43.61 -1.42
CA ASN A 639 -12.33 -44.25 -2.66
C ASN A 639 -12.40 -43.39 -3.93
N VAL A 640 -12.57 -42.07 -3.81
CA VAL A 640 -12.45 -41.14 -4.93
C VAL A 640 -11.15 -40.33 -4.77
N GLN A 641 -10.26 -40.47 -5.75
CA GLN A 641 -9.02 -39.71 -5.83
C GLN A 641 -9.24 -38.51 -6.76
N TYR A 642 -9.24 -37.29 -6.20
CA TYR A 642 -9.31 -36.06 -6.99
C TYR A 642 -7.89 -35.65 -7.42
N ALA A 643 -7.27 -36.49 -8.25
CA ALA A 643 -5.96 -36.23 -8.81
C ALA A 643 -6.04 -36.31 -10.33
N ASN A 644 -5.44 -35.32 -10.99
CA ASN A 644 -5.28 -35.26 -12.43
C ASN A 644 -6.58 -35.12 -13.23
N VAL A 645 -7.56 -34.40 -12.69
CA VAL A 645 -8.75 -34.02 -13.47
C VAL A 645 -8.36 -32.87 -14.40
N THR A 646 -8.42 -33.11 -15.70
CA THR A 646 -8.14 -32.08 -16.73
C THR A 646 -9.45 -31.48 -17.20
N GLY A 647 -9.66 -30.18 -17.02
CA GLY A 647 -10.86 -29.50 -17.50
C GLY A 647 -10.98 -28.04 -17.06
N ASP A 648 -11.96 -27.34 -17.62
CA ASP A 648 -12.22 -25.92 -17.30
C ASP A 648 -13.14 -25.77 -16.06
N THR A 649 -13.64 -26.89 -15.52
CA THR A 649 -14.55 -26.92 -14.37
C THR A 649 -14.36 -28.22 -13.59
N LEU A 650 -14.26 -28.12 -12.25
CA LEU A 650 -14.22 -29.27 -11.35
C LEU A 650 -15.54 -29.33 -10.55
N THR A 651 -16.31 -30.40 -10.73
CA THR A 651 -17.57 -30.64 -9.99
C THR A 651 -17.34 -31.62 -8.85
N ILE A 652 -17.57 -31.18 -7.61
CA ILE A 652 -17.46 -32.02 -6.41
C ILE A 652 -18.87 -32.43 -5.96
N VAL A 653 -19.09 -33.73 -5.78
CA VAL A 653 -20.37 -34.29 -5.34
C VAL A 653 -20.24 -34.74 -3.88
N ASN A 654 -21.15 -34.27 -3.00
CA ASN A 654 -21.23 -34.61 -1.57
C ASN A 654 -19.99 -34.26 -0.72
N PRO A 655 -19.62 -32.97 -0.56
CA PRO A 655 -18.54 -32.58 0.34
C PRO A 655 -18.89 -32.92 1.80
N VAL A 656 -17.93 -33.47 2.55
CA VAL A 656 -18.10 -33.81 3.98
C VAL A 656 -17.55 -32.67 4.84
N GLY A 657 -18.15 -32.36 5.98
CA GLY A 657 -17.84 -31.18 6.81
C GLY A 657 -16.39 -31.04 7.30
N ALA A 658 -15.56 -32.07 7.16
CA ALA A 658 -14.12 -31.98 7.40
C ALA A 658 -13.35 -31.23 6.29
N MET A 659 -13.97 -30.88 5.16
CA MET A 659 -13.31 -30.31 3.98
C MET A 659 -12.98 -28.79 4.06
N ALA A 660 -13.15 -28.15 5.23
CA ALA A 660 -12.98 -26.70 5.42
C ALA A 660 -11.51 -26.22 5.49
N ASP A 661 -10.54 -27.14 5.62
CA ASP A 661 -9.12 -26.82 5.89
C ASP A 661 -8.16 -27.22 4.74
N TYR A 662 -8.66 -27.49 3.53
CA TYR A 662 -7.85 -28.04 2.42
C TYR A 662 -7.83 -27.16 1.17
N GLN A 663 -6.69 -27.12 0.46
CA GLN A 663 -6.46 -26.36 -0.78
C GLN A 663 -6.66 -27.22 -2.04
#